data_AF-A0A6J6CI48-F1
#
_entry.id   AF-A0A6J6CI48-F1
#
_cell.length_a   1.000
_cell.length_b   1.000
_cell.length_c   1.000
_cell.angle_alpha   90.00
_cell.angle_beta   90.00
_cell.angle_gamma   90.00
#
_symmetry.space_group_name_H-M   'P 1'
#
loop_
_entity.id
_entity.type
_entity.pdbx_description
1 polymer ?
#
loop_
_entity_poly.entity_id
_entity_poly.type
_entity_poly.pdbx_seq_one_letter_code
_entity_poly.pdbx_strand_id
1 'polypeptide(L)'
;MRILVLGSGGREDAIAWALEWGHHANDDEVFVAPGNGGSRLRLDVDPTDPQAVVDLCRREAIGLVVVGPESSLAAGVSDALREASIPVFGPSAQAAMLETSKAFCRSFATKHSIPSPVSEVFAGPQAAEKALLWAEQQSFEIVVKADGLAAGKGVVVPSSVDERNAAIQTLSLSGDLVLEERLFGEEVSLLVFTDGITICPMPPARDHKCIGEGDTGANTGGMGVYAPTAACPSDMVDRIVQEIIQPAIDGLRAMGIAYVGVLYAGIMLTAQGPKLIEFNCRFGDPEAQALLPLLQSELKSVLLACVNGTLSELEIRWSAKTSCAVVAAAPGYPSHPILGGVISGLESVAKSDNVQMFHAGTEKAGNEIRVNGGRVMCVTGLGEDLSSARQSAYAAIKHVNFEGQQIRRDIGWRELARTTGGYANSGVDIDEGNRAVDLMKKKVEATHTSDVLGGLGSFGGALSVRSLMTMDDPVLVASTDGVGTKVMLATDLGRFDTIGHDIVNHCVNDVLVQRARPLFFLDYVASSSISAEMVASIVGGMADACAANKCVLLGGETAEMPGVYSPGHFDVAGTLVGVVDRARLLPSKTIEHGDLMVGLLASGLHTNGYSLVRRIFAGLPLDVVPQGWTCTLGDALLASHRSYLNVLDRALKGDVIKGLAHITGGGFEENIPRVLPPGCSAKVDLGSWPMIPIFELIRDVSGLPDRELYRTFNMGIGMVIIVKPSDLEELRSQIEEPIWVIGEVTSGNREVDLA
;
A
#
# COMPACT_ATOMS: atom_id res chain seq x y z
N MET A 1 -2.36 35.36 -29.18
CA MET A 1 -1.09 35.01 -29.87
C MET A 1 -1.25 33.64 -30.48
N ARG A 2 -0.72 33.42 -31.68
CA ARG A 2 -0.72 32.08 -32.30
C ARG A 2 0.62 31.40 -32.02
N ILE A 3 0.58 30.18 -31.48
CA ILE A 3 1.76 29.42 -31.10
C ILE A 3 1.79 28.14 -31.92
N LEU A 4 2.95 27.76 -32.45
CA LEU A 4 3.14 26.51 -33.20
C LEU A 4 4.05 25.57 -32.43
N VAL A 5 3.56 24.39 -32.07
CA VAL A 5 4.38 23.28 -31.55
C VAL A 5 4.73 22.36 -32.71
N LEU A 6 6.03 22.18 -32.97
CA LEU A 6 6.50 21.26 -34.01
C LEU A 6 6.72 19.86 -33.43
N GLY A 7 6.14 18.86 -34.08
CA GLY A 7 6.25 17.44 -33.75
C GLY A 7 4.89 16.73 -33.67
N SER A 8 4.89 15.49 -33.18
CA SER A 8 3.73 14.59 -33.20
C SER A 8 3.70 13.56 -32.06
N GLY A 9 4.65 13.61 -31.13
CA GLY A 9 4.75 12.70 -29.99
C GLY A 9 3.92 13.16 -28.78
N GLY A 10 4.00 12.37 -27.71
CA GLY A 10 3.31 12.67 -26.45
C GLY A 10 3.89 13.89 -25.74
N ARG A 11 5.17 14.17 -25.95
CA ARG A 11 5.83 15.40 -25.50
C ARG A 11 5.21 16.64 -26.12
N GLU A 12 4.99 16.64 -27.43
CA GLU A 12 4.38 17.79 -28.11
C GLU A 12 2.93 17.98 -27.68
N ASP A 13 2.20 16.89 -27.45
CA ASP A 13 0.84 16.94 -26.91
C ASP A 13 0.82 17.52 -25.48
N ALA A 14 1.80 17.16 -24.63
CA ALA A 14 1.94 17.75 -23.30
C ALA A 14 2.36 19.23 -23.33
N ILE A 15 3.22 19.64 -24.27
CA ILE A 15 3.58 21.05 -24.47
C ILE A 15 2.34 21.83 -24.92
N ALA A 16 1.59 21.32 -25.90
CA ALA A 16 0.37 21.96 -26.38
C ALA A 16 -0.66 22.09 -25.25
N TRP A 17 -0.89 21.00 -24.49
CA TRP A 17 -1.74 21.00 -23.31
C TRP A 17 -1.31 22.05 -22.28
N ALA A 18 -0.03 22.17 -21.96
CA ALA A 18 0.46 23.13 -20.98
C ALA A 18 0.35 24.59 -21.45
N LEU A 19 0.46 24.83 -22.76
CA LEU A 19 0.20 26.13 -23.38
C LEU A 19 -1.29 26.48 -23.38
N GLU A 20 -2.18 25.49 -23.46
CA GLU A 20 -3.63 25.66 -23.36
C GLU A 20 -4.11 25.75 -21.90
N TRP A 21 -3.48 25.07 -20.95
CA TRP A 21 -3.92 24.99 -19.55
C TRP A 21 -3.85 26.33 -18.80
N GLY A 22 -3.03 27.28 -19.26
CA GLY A 22 -2.95 28.65 -18.73
C GLY A 22 -4.22 29.53 -18.92
N HIS A 23 -5.40 28.92 -19.10
CA HIS A 23 -6.69 29.56 -19.39
C HIS A 23 -7.31 30.31 -18.20
N HIS A 24 -6.59 31.30 -17.72
CA HIS A 24 -7.17 32.49 -17.12
C HIS A 24 -6.83 33.69 -18.03
N ALA A 25 -7.65 33.89 -19.06
CA ALA A 25 -7.91 35.19 -19.73
C ALA A 25 -7.15 35.63 -21.02
N ASN A 26 -6.66 34.75 -21.91
CA ASN A 26 -6.15 35.23 -23.23
C ASN A 26 -6.58 34.37 -24.44
N ASP A 27 -6.87 35.06 -25.57
CA ASP A 27 -7.27 34.53 -26.89
C ASP A 27 -6.09 33.87 -27.67
N ASP A 28 -5.31 33.00 -27.02
CA ASP A 28 -4.19 32.30 -27.68
C ASP A 28 -4.65 31.05 -28.46
N GLU A 29 -4.11 30.84 -29.66
CA GLU A 29 -4.38 29.65 -30.50
C GLU A 29 -3.11 28.80 -30.58
N VAL A 30 -3.17 27.56 -30.10
CA VAL A 30 -2.04 26.62 -30.11
C VAL A 30 -2.22 25.63 -31.25
N PHE A 31 -1.35 25.73 -32.26
CA PHE A 31 -1.28 24.82 -33.39
C PHE A 31 -0.21 23.76 -33.16
N VAL A 32 -0.41 22.55 -33.70
CA VAL A 32 0.58 21.47 -33.70
C VAL A 32 0.82 20.99 -35.12
N ALA A 33 2.09 20.81 -35.52
CA ALA A 33 2.43 20.35 -36.86
C ALA A 33 3.58 19.32 -36.87
N PRO A 34 3.40 18.13 -37.47
CA PRO A 34 2.16 17.63 -38.09
C PRO A 34 1.10 17.17 -37.07
N GLY A 35 1.43 17.09 -35.78
CA GLY A 35 0.51 16.63 -34.75
C GLY A 35 0.15 15.14 -34.85
N ASN A 36 -0.82 14.72 -34.03
CA ASN A 36 -1.28 13.34 -33.91
C ASN A 36 -2.81 13.27 -33.73
N GLY A 37 -3.33 12.10 -33.36
CA GLY A 37 -4.77 11.87 -33.18
C GLY A 37 -5.43 12.70 -32.08
N GLY A 38 -4.66 13.25 -31.13
CA GLY A 38 -5.14 14.14 -30.07
C GLY A 38 -5.06 15.63 -30.42
N SER A 39 -4.29 16.02 -31.43
CA SER A 39 -4.06 17.42 -31.76
C SER A 39 -5.33 18.14 -32.22
N ARG A 40 -5.67 19.24 -31.53
CA ARG A 40 -6.90 20.01 -31.78
C ARG A 40 -6.81 20.91 -33.03
N LEU A 41 -5.83 21.79 -33.06
CA LEU A 41 -5.55 22.68 -34.20
C LEU A 41 -4.31 22.15 -34.93
N ARG A 42 -4.54 21.28 -35.90
CA ARG A 42 -3.49 20.63 -36.67
C ARG A 42 -3.14 21.43 -37.92
N LEU A 43 -1.85 21.57 -38.19
CA LEU A 43 -1.32 22.06 -39.46
C LEU A 43 -0.42 20.99 -40.08
N ASP A 44 -0.33 20.99 -41.41
CA ASP A 44 0.53 20.06 -42.14
C ASP A 44 1.78 20.76 -42.65
N VAL A 45 2.94 20.30 -42.18
CA VAL A 45 4.27 20.67 -42.68
C VAL A 45 5.24 19.55 -42.34
N ASP A 46 6.26 19.35 -43.17
CA ASP A 46 7.41 18.56 -42.76
C ASP A 46 8.17 19.35 -41.68
N PRO A 47 8.25 18.86 -40.42
CA PRO A 47 8.90 19.58 -39.35
C PRO A 47 10.42 19.69 -39.55
N THR A 48 11.00 18.98 -40.53
CA THR A 48 12.43 19.02 -40.86
C THR A 48 12.76 19.89 -42.07
N ASP A 49 11.78 20.55 -42.70
CA ASP A 49 11.98 21.52 -43.77
C ASP A 49 11.95 22.97 -43.21
N PRO A 50 13.11 23.63 -43.04
CA PRO A 50 13.16 24.96 -42.44
C PRO A 50 12.36 26.01 -43.21
N GLN A 51 12.38 25.95 -44.54
CA GLN A 51 11.73 26.95 -45.37
C GLN A 51 10.21 26.77 -45.35
N ALA A 52 9.74 25.53 -45.43
CA ALA A 52 8.31 25.24 -45.34
C ALA A 52 7.73 25.65 -44.00
N VAL A 53 8.47 25.47 -42.90
CA VAL A 53 8.07 25.92 -41.55
C VAL A 53 8.00 27.44 -41.47
N VAL A 54 8.99 28.17 -42.01
CA VAL A 54 8.96 29.65 -42.05
C VAL A 54 7.76 30.16 -42.86
N ASP A 55 7.48 29.55 -44.01
CA ASP A 55 6.37 29.94 -44.87
C ASP A 55 4.99 29.62 -44.24
N LEU A 56 4.88 28.50 -43.53
CA LEU A 56 3.72 28.19 -42.69
C LEU A 56 3.53 29.27 -41.62
N CYS A 57 4.60 29.62 -40.89
CA CYS A 57 4.52 30.60 -39.81
C CYS A 57 4.07 31.97 -40.30
N ARG A 58 4.54 32.41 -41.47
CA ARG A 58 4.11 33.67 -42.10
C ARG A 58 2.64 33.63 -42.52
N ARG A 59 2.21 32.52 -43.13
CA ARG A 59 0.83 32.36 -43.60
C ARG A 59 -0.17 32.37 -42.46
N GLU A 60 0.14 31.64 -41.39
CA GLU A 60 -0.75 31.49 -40.23
C GLU A 60 -0.55 32.59 -39.16
N ALA A 61 0.37 33.53 -39.38
CA ALA A 61 0.74 34.59 -38.43
C ALA A 61 1.15 34.06 -37.05
N ILE A 62 2.03 33.05 -37.05
CA ILE A 62 2.59 32.45 -35.82
C ILE A 62 3.51 33.45 -35.12
N GLY A 63 3.25 33.69 -33.84
CA GLY A 63 4.01 34.59 -32.98
C GLY A 63 5.05 33.91 -32.08
N LEU A 64 4.99 32.58 -31.94
CA LEU A 64 5.99 31.78 -31.24
C LEU A 64 6.01 30.36 -31.79
N VAL A 65 7.20 29.82 -32.08
CA VAL A 65 7.39 28.41 -32.44
C VAL A 65 8.09 27.68 -31.30
N VAL A 66 7.62 26.49 -30.94
CA VAL A 66 8.23 25.59 -29.95
C VAL A 66 8.67 24.32 -30.67
N VAL A 67 9.99 24.07 -30.71
CA VAL A 67 10.54 22.91 -31.42
C VAL A 67 10.60 21.71 -30.49
N GLY A 68 9.81 20.68 -30.79
CA GLY A 68 9.77 19.43 -30.03
C GLY A 68 10.86 18.43 -30.41
N PRO A 69 10.92 17.94 -31.66
CA PRO A 69 11.83 16.88 -32.06
C PRO A 69 13.24 17.38 -32.36
N GLU A 70 14.21 16.54 -32.01
CA GLU A 70 15.64 16.77 -32.22
C GLU A 70 16.02 16.84 -33.71
N SER A 71 15.27 16.16 -34.58
CA SER A 71 15.48 16.18 -36.03
C SER A 71 15.25 17.56 -36.64
N SER A 72 14.25 18.31 -36.17
CA SER A 72 14.00 19.70 -36.59
C SER A 72 15.12 20.64 -36.16
N LEU A 73 15.65 20.45 -34.96
CA LEU A 73 16.82 21.20 -34.47
C LEU A 73 18.05 20.90 -35.33
N ALA A 74 18.30 19.62 -35.62
CA ALA A 74 19.41 19.19 -36.48
C ALA A 74 19.33 19.78 -37.90
N ALA A 75 18.12 19.91 -38.44
CA ALA A 75 17.87 20.47 -39.77
C ALA A 75 18.02 22.02 -39.84
N GLY A 76 18.22 22.71 -38.72
CA GLY A 76 18.38 24.17 -38.69
C GLY A 76 17.06 24.95 -38.75
N VAL A 77 15.94 24.34 -38.37
CA VAL A 77 14.63 25.01 -38.38
C VAL A 77 14.61 26.24 -37.46
N SER A 78 15.20 26.14 -36.26
CA SER A 78 15.33 27.27 -35.35
C SER A 78 16.15 28.40 -35.94
N ASP A 79 17.18 28.10 -36.73
CA ASP A 79 18.05 29.10 -37.33
C ASP A 79 17.31 29.89 -38.42
N ALA A 80 16.59 29.18 -39.29
CA ALA A 80 15.77 29.80 -40.33
C ALA A 80 14.64 30.68 -39.75
N LEU A 81 14.01 30.24 -38.66
CA LEU A 81 12.99 31.02 -37.96
C LEU A 81 13.56 32.31 -37.36
N ARG A 82 14.73 32.24 -36.72
CA ARG A 82 15.42 33.42 -36.18
C ARG A 82 15.83 34.39 -37.29
N GLU A 83 16.37 33.89 -38.40
CA GLU A 83 16.74 34.71 -39.56
C GLU A 83 15.50 35.41 -40.15
N ALA A 84 14.35 34.73 -40.15
CA ALA A 84 13.06 35.29 -40.53
C ALA A 84 12.42 36.21 -39.47
N SER A 85 13.08 36.48 -38.34
CA SER A 85 12.57 37.27 -37.21
C SER A 85 11.28 36.71 -36.58
N ILE A 86 11.12 35.38 -36.60
CA ILE A 86 10.02 34.67 -35.95
C ILE A 86 10.52 34.13 -34.60
N PRO A 87 9.87 34.48 -33.46
CA PRO A 87 10.27 33.98 -32.15
C PRO A 87 10.24 32.44 -32.09
N VAL A 88 11.33 31.82 -31.65
CA VAL A 88 11.47 30.37 -31.58
C VAL A 88 12.14 29.90 -30.30
N PHE A 89 11.47 29.01 -29.60
CA PHE A 89 11.98 28.28 -28.45
C PHE A 89 12.54 26.92 -28.92
N GLY A 90 13.87 26.81 -28.91
CA GLY A 90 14.62 25.64 -29.37
C GLY A 90 16.01 26.06 -29.84
N PRO A 91 17.09 25.33 -29.53
CA PRO A 91 18.45 25.78 -29.81
C PRO A 91 18.77 25.86 -31.31
N SER A 92 19.86 26.51 -31.68
CA SER A 92 20.40 26.45 -33.07
C SER A 92 20.87 25.04 -33.42
N ALA A 93 21.01 24.72 -34.71
CA ALA A 93 21.56 23.43 -35.14
C ALA A 93 22.96 23.18 -34.56
N GLN A 94 23.77 24.24 -34.44
CA GLN A 94 25.11 24.16 -33.86
C GLN A 94 25.07 23.84 -32.36
N ALA A 95 24.16 24.43 -31.59
CA ALA A 95 23.95 24.07 -30.18
C ALA A 95 23.35 22.66 -30.04
N ALA A 96 22.48 22.26 -30.96
CA ALA A 96 21.85 20.95 -30.99
C ALA A 96 22.85 19.80 -31.20
N MET A 97 24.08 20.08 -31.66
CA MET A 97 25.17 19.10 -31.73
C MET A 97 25.47 18.41 -30.40
N LEU A 98 25.12 19.02 -29.25
CA LEU A 98 25.20 18.35 -27.94
C LEU A 98 24.36 17.06 -27.85
N GLU A 99 23.25 16.97 -28.59
CA GLU A 99 22.40 15.77 -28.71
C GLU A 99 22.68 15.01 -30.02
N THR A 100 22.80 15.73 -31.14
CA THR A 100 22.82 15.13 -32.47
C THR A 100 24.18 14.49 -32.83
N SER A 101 25.26 14.83 -32.12
CA SER A 101 26.55 14.15 -32.21
C SER A 101 27.09 13.81 -30.82
N LYS A 102 27.13 12.52 -30.51
CA LYS A 102 27.73 11.99 -29.28
C LYS A 102 29.23 12.27 -29.23
N ALA A 103 29.91 12.21 -30.38
CA ALA A 103 31.32 12.56 -30.51
C ALA A 103 31.57 14.02 -30.13
N PHE A 104 30.76 14.95 -30.64
CA PHE A 104 30.82 16.36 -30.25
C PHE A 104 30.53 16.53 -28.76
N CYS A 105 29.45 15.92 -28.25
CA CYS A 105 29.06 15.99 -26.84
C CYS A 105 30.20 15.57 -25.89
N ARG A 106 30.90 14.46 -26.20
CA ARG A 106 32.05 13.99 -25.39
C ARG A 106 33.28 14.85 -25.49
N SER A 107 33.63 15.27 -26.71
CA SER A 107 34.74 16.19 -26.92
C SER A 107 34.50 17.52 -26.20
N PHE A 108 33.25 18.01 -26.25
CA PHE A 108 32.80 19.20 -25.56
C PHE A 108 32.85 19.04 -24.04
N ALA A 109 32.30 17.96 -23.48
CA ALA A 109 32.35 17.67 -22.06
C ALA A 109 33.78 17.62 -21.53
N THR A 110 34.69 16.94 -22.26
CA THR A 110 36.11 16.85 -21.91
C THR A 110 36.77 18.23 -21.93
N LYS A 111 36.56 19.02 -22.99
CA LYS A 111 37.15 20.35 -23.13
C LYS A 111 36.70 21.32 -22.03
N HIS A 112 35.46 21.19 -21.58
CA HIS A 112 34.85 22.05 -20.56
C HIS A 112 34.89 21.44 -19.15
N SER A 113 35.63 20.34 -18.95
CA SER A 113 35.78 19.65 -17.66
C SER A 113 34.45 19.26 -17.01
N ILE A 114 33.44 18.92 -17.81
CA ILE A 114 32.15 18.43 -17.34
C ILE A 114 32.33 16.97 -16.88
N PRO A 115 31.92 16.61 -15.65
CA PRO A 115 31.98 15.24 -15.17
C PRO A 115 31.22 14.27 -16.10
N SER A 116 31.94 13.35 -16.74
CA SER A 116 31.42 12.38 -17.70
C SER A 116 32.18 11.05 -17.58
N PRO A 117 31.71 9.94 -18.19
CA PRO A 117 32.51 8.72 -18.27
C PRO A 117 33.82 8.98 -19.03
N VAL A 118 34.87 8.22 -18.73
CA VAL A 118 36.07 8.17 -19.58
C VAL A 118 35.64 7.70 -20.96
N SER A 119 35.94 8.46 -22.02
CA SER A 119 35.48 8.17 -23.37
C SER A 119 36.52 8.49 -24.43
N GLU A 120 36.47 7.76 -25.55
CA GLU A 120 37.30 8.02 -26.73
C GLU A 120 36.45 7.93 -28.01
N VAL A 121 36.77 8.79 -28.99
CA VAL A 121 36.07 8.88 -30.27
C VAL A 121 36.91 8.26 -31.38
N PHE A 122 36.33 7.33 -32.14
CA PHE A 122 37.01 6.63 -33.23
C PHE A 122 36.32 6.96 -34.55
N ALA A 123 37.05 7.65 -35.42
CA ALA A 123 36.54 8.09 -36.71
C ALA A 123 37.30 7.47 -37.89
N GLY A 124 36.61 7.34 -39.01
CA GLY A 124 37.17 6.94 -40.31
C GLY A 124 37.39 5.43 -40.52
N PRO A 125 38.04 5.02 -41.63
CA PRO A 125 38.04 3.62 -42.10
C PRO A 125 38.69 2.60 -41.15
N GLN A 126 39.50 3.04 -40.19
CA GLN A 126 40.17 2.21 -39.20
C GLN A 126 39.54 2.32 -37.81
N ALA A 127 38.34 2.90 -37.68
CA ALA A 127 37.68 3.13 -36.40
C ALA A 127 37.52 1.83 -35.58
N ALA A 128 37.09 0.74 -36.22
CA ALA A 128 36.90 -0.54 -35.55
C ALA A 128 38.20 -1.11 -34.96
N GLU A 129 39.29 -1.12 -35.74
CA GLU A 129 40.58 -1.65 -35.30
C GLU A 129 41.15 -0.85 -34.13
N LYS A 130 41.10 0.49 -34.23
CA LYS A 130 41.55 1.39 -33.16
C LYS A 130 40.69 1.26 -31.89
N ALA A 131 39.37 1.15 -32.06
CA ALA A 131 38.45 0.97 -30.95
C ALA A 131 38.69 -0.35 -30.20
N LEU A 132 38.95 -1.45 -30.92
CA LEU A 132 39.30 -2.74 -30.32
C LEU A 132 40.60 -2.65 -29.51
N LEU A 133 41.65 -2.06 -30.09
CA LEU A 133 42.95 -1.88 -29.41
C LEU A 133 42.82 -1.01 -28.15
N TRP A 134 42.07 0.10 -28.22
CA TRP A 134 41.83 0.94 -27.06
C TRP A 134 41.03 0.20 -25.99
N ALA A 135 40.01 -0.57 -26.40
CA ALA A 135 39.15 -1.31 -25.49
C ALA A 135 39.90 -2.43 -24.74
N GLU A 136 40.94 -3.02 -25.32
CA GLU A 136 41.82 -3.99 -24.65
C GLU A 136 42.71 -3.37 -23.58
N GLN A 137 43.00 -2.06 -23.68
CA GLN A 137 43.87 -1.34 -22.75
C GLN A 137 43.12 -0.80 -21.51
N GLN A 138 41.79 -0.83 -21.51
CA GLN A 138 40.99 -0.30 -20.41
C GLN A 138 40.78 -1.33 -19.30
N SER A 139 40.80 -0.87 -18.04
CA SER A 139 40.52 -1.69 -16.86
C SER A 139 39.04 -1.70 -16.45
N PHE A 140 38.17 -1.01 -17.20
CA PHE A 140 36.75 -0.83 -16.88
C PHE A 140 35.85 -1.42 -17.98
N GLU A 141 34.59 -1.67 -17.64
CA GLU A 141 33.57 -2.10 -18.60
C GLU A 141 33.25 -0.98 -19.61
N ILE A 142 32.99 -1.34 -20.86
CA ILE A 142 32.84 -0.38 -21.96
C ILE A 142 31.43 -0.44 -22.53
N VAL A 143 30.81 0.73 -22.70
CA VAL A 143 29.61 0.95 -23.51
C VAL A 143 30.03 1.36 -24.91
N VAL A 144 29.42 0.78 -25.95
CA VAL A 144 29.71 1.08 -27.35
C VAL A 144 28.54 1.89 -27.92
N LYS A 145 28.83 3.08 -28.44
CA LYS A 145 27.82 3.97 -29.02
C LYS A 145 28.18 4.34 -30.46
N ALA A 146 27.20 4.38 -31.33
CA ALA A 146 27.32 5.00 -32.66
C ALA A 146 27.06 6.51 -32.56
N ASP A 147 27.86 7.30 -33.29
CA ASP A 147 27.63 8.72 -33.44
C ASP A 147 26.38 9.00 -34.30
N GLY A 148 25.71 10.13 -34.05
CA GLY A 148 24.48 10.50 -34.75
C GLY A 148 23.15 10.08 -34.09
N LEU A 149 22.06 10.41 -34.79
CA LEU A 149 20.68 10.12 -34.41
C LEU A 149 20.33 8.66 -34.71
N ALA A 150 20.37 7.82 -33.68
CA ALA A 150 20.11 6.39 -33.80
C ALA A 150 18.80 5.92 -33.13
N ALA A 151 17.90 6.85 -32.77
CA ALA A 151 16.60 6.57 -32.13
C ALA A 151 16.69 5.55 -30.95
N GLY A 152 17.73 5.69 -30.11
CA GLY A 152 17.99 4.78 -28.97
C GLY A 152 18.57 3.40 -29.32
N LYS A 153 18.69 3.04 -30.60
CA LYS A 153 19.24 1.75 -31.07
C LYS A 153 20.76 1.76 -31.31
N GLY A 154 21.40 2.91 -31.17
CA GLY A 154 22.84 3.10 -31.37
C GLY A 154 23.68 2.96 -30.11
N VAL A 155 23.17 2.36 -29.03
CA VAL A 155 23.90 2.16 -27.76
C VAL A 155 23.83 0.69 -27.37
N VAL A 156 24.99 0.06 -27.19
CA VAL A 156 25.10 -1.33 -26.71
C VAL A 156 25.86 -1.31 -25.40
N VAL A 157 25.31 -2.00 -24.39
CA VAL A 157 25.94 -2.23 -23.08
C VAL A 157 26.32 -3.71 -23.03
N PRO A 158 27.54 -4.07 -23.47
CA PRO A 158 27.96 -5.45 -23.56
C PRO A 158 28.09 -6.12 -22.19
N SER A 159 27.72 -7.39 -22.12
CA SER A 159 27.89 -8.25 -20.95
C SER A 159 29.17 -9.09 -20.99
N SER A 160 29.88 -9.08 -22.12
CA SER A 160 31.12 -9.83 -22.34
C SER A 160 32.06 -9.14 -23.33
N VAL A 161 33.33 -9.56 -23.34
CA VAL A 161 34.34 -9.08 -24.29
C VAL A 161 33.95 -9.41 -25.74
N ASP A 162 33.38 -10.60 -25.98
CA ASP A 162 32.94 -11.01 -27.32
C ASP A 162 31.79 -10.14 -27.82
N GLU A 163 30.80 -9.88 -26.96
CA GLU A 163 29.69 -8.99 -27.29
C GLU A 163 30.17 -7.56 -27.54
N ARG A 164 31.13 -7.06 -26.74
CA ARG A 164 31.74 -5.74 -26.94
C ARG A 164 32.42 -5.66 -28.30
N ASN A 165 33.23 -6.65 -28.65
CA ASN A 165 33.97 -6.68 -29.91
C ASN A 165 33.01 -6.79 -31.12
N ALA A 166 31.95 -7.60 -31.00
CA ALA A 166 30.90 -7.69 -32.00
C ALA A 166 30.13 -6.37 -32.16
N ALA A 167 29.84 -5.67 -31.05
CA ALA A 167 29.18 -4.37 -31.08
C ALA A 167 30.06 -3.30 -31.74
N ILE A 168 31.37 -3.26 -31.46
CA ILE A 168 32.34 -2.36 -32.10
C ILE A 168 32.34 -2.60 -33.62
N GLN A 169 32.48 -3.85 -34.06
CA GLN A 169 32.47 -4.18 -35.48
C GLN A 169 31.15 -3.76 -36.13
N THR A 170 30.01 -4.11 -35.53
CA THR A 170 28.69 -3.83 -36.10
C THR A 170 28.43 -2.33 -36.22
N LEU A 171 28.64 -1.58 -35.13
CA LEU A 171 28.33 -0.16 -35.10
C LEU A 171 29.33 0.66 -35.93
N SER A 172 30.58 0.21 -36.11
CA SER A 172 31.56 0.90 -36.95
C SER A 172 31.16 0.98 -38.43
N LEU A 173 30.28 0.07 -38.89
CA LEU A 173 29.75 0.11 -40.26
C LEU A 173 28.78 1.27 -40.47
N SER A 174 28.23 1.82 -39.38
CA SER A 174 27.21 2.88 -39.42
C SER A 174 27.81 4.28 -39.28
N GLY A 175 29.10 4.41 -38.98
CA GLY A 175 29.80 5.69 -38.84
C GLY A 175 30.82 5.69 -37.71
N ASP A 176 31.11 6.88 -37.19
CA ASP A 176 32.04 7.10 -36.09
C ASP A 176 31.52 6.45 -34.79
N LEU A 177 32.45 6.00 -33.96
CA LEU A 177 32.18 5.31 -32.70
C LEU A 177 32.60 6.14 -31.50
N VAL A 178 31.84 6.00 -30.42
CA VAL A 178 32.21 6.49 -29.10
C VAL A 178 32.20 5.30 -28.14
N LEU A 179 33.36 5.00 -27.55
CA LEU A 179 33.47 4.02 -26.48
C LEU A 179 33.58 4.76 -25.16
N GLU A 180 32.88 4.27 -24.14
CA GLU A 180 32.78 4.95 -22.84
C GLU A 180 32.88 3.96 -21.69
N GLU A 181 33.43 4.41 -20.56
CA GLU A 181 33.30 3.76 -19.26
C GLU A 181 31.81 3.52 -18.95
N ARG A 182 31.47 2.28 -18.58
CA ARG A 182 30.16 1.95 -18.05
C ARG A 182 30.02 2.54 -16.65
N LEU A 183 29.06 3.45 -16.51
CA LEU A 183 28.73 4.04 -15.22
C LEU A 183 27.76 3.16 -14.45
N PHE A 184 27.96 3.10 -13.14
CA PHE A 184 27.09 2.41 -12.19
C PHE A 184 26.56 3.41 -11.18
N GLY A 185 25.27 3.31 -10.89
CA GLY A 185 24.61 4.25 -9.99
C GLY A 185 23.13 4.37 -10.29
N GLU A 186 22.57 5.49 -9.89
CA GLU A 186 21.17 5.81 -10.09
C GLU A 186 20.99 6.82 -11.21
N GLU A 187 20.18 6.47 -12.21
CA GLU A 187 19.88 7.34 -13.34
C GLU A 187 18.81 8.36 -12.96
N VAL A 188 19.06 9.63 -13.29
CA VAL A 188 18.19 10.77 -13.07
C VAL A 188 18.17 11.64 -14.32
N SER A 189 17.00 12.13 -14.69
CA SER A 189 16.81 13.12 -15.75
C SER A 189 16.65 14.50 -15.13
N LEU A 190 17.55 15.43 -15.43
CA LEU A 190 17.41 16.84 -15.02
C LEU A 190 17.24 17.72 -16.26
N LEU A 191 16.10 18.38 -16.36
CA LEU A 191 15.80 19.34 -17.42
C LEU A 191 15.90 20.75 -16.86
N VAL A 192 16.37 21.70 -17.68
CA VAL A 192 16.41 23.12 -17.31
C VAL A 192 15.83 23.97 -18.43
N PHE A 193 15.12 25.04 -18.06
CA PHE A 193 14.87 26.16 -18.98
C PHE A 193 16.10 27.07 -19.00
N THR A 194 16.48 27.54 -20.19
CA THR A 194 17.56 28.53 -20.31
C THR A 194 17.38 29.47 -21.49
N ASP A 195 17.81 30.72 -21.29
CA ASP A 195 17.95 31.76 -22.31
C ASP A 195 19.41 31.91 -22.83
N GLY A 196 20.30 31.01 -22.39
CA GLY A 196 21.72 31.00 -22.72
C GLY A 196 22.60 31.69 -21.67
N ILE A 197 21.99 32.23 -20.60
CA ILE A 197 22.68 32.82 -19.45
C ILE A 197 22.08 32.30 -18.15
N THR A 198 20.77 32.43 -18.02
CA THR A 198 19.99 32.02 -16.85
C THR A 198 19.63 30.53 -16.99
N ILE A 199 19.73 29.79 -15.88
CA ILE A 199 19.36 28.37 -15.81
C ILE A 199 18.30 28.21 -14.73
N CYS A 200 17.12 27.70 -15.12
CA CYS A 200 16.03 27.39 -14.21
C CYS A 200 15.74 25.88 -14.23
N PRO A 201 16.19 25.12 -13.21
CA PRO A 201 15.97 23.68 -13.17
C PRO A 201 14.50 23.30 -12.94
N MET A 202 14.08 22.23 -13.60
CA MET A 202 12.80 21.55 -13.36
C MET A 202 12.97 20.52 -12.22
N PRO A 203 11.88 20.03 -11.61
CA PRO A 203 11.95 18.90 -10.68
C PRO A 203 12.70 17.72 -11.32
N PRO A 204 13.62 17.07 -10.60
CA PRO A 204 14.37 15.94 -11.15
C PRO A 204 13.43 14.76 -11.36
N ALA A 205 13.51 14.13 -12.52
CA ALA A 205 12.64 13.03 -12.92
C ALA A 205 13.43 11.73 -13.04
N ARG A 206 12.72 10.60 -13.05
CA ARG A 206 13.34 9.30 -13.33
C ARG A 206 12.53 8.51 -14.34
N ASP A 207 13.19 8.16 -15.45
CA ASP A 207 12.64 7.34 -16.54
C ASP A 207 12.84 5.84 -16.31
N HIS A 208 11.98 5.05 -16.94
CA HIS A 208 12.00 3.60 -17.00
C HIS A 208 12.17 3.16 -18.46
N LYS A 209 13.43 3.05 -18.90
CA LYS A 209 13.79 2.81 -20.31
C LYS A 209 13.43 1.43 -20.83
N CYS A 210 13.56 0.36 -20.04
CA CYS A 210 13.35 -1.00 -20.56
C CYS A 210 11.86 -1.28 -20.81
N ILE A 211 11.57 -2.07 -21.86
CA ILE A 211 10.20 -2.47 -22.23
C ILE A 211 9.51 -3.34 -21.17
N GLY A 212 10.28 -4.19 -20.49
CA GLY A 212 9.78 -5.15 -19.51
C GLY A 212 9.88 -4.67 -18.07
N GLU A 213 9.03 -5.25 -17.23
CA GLU A 213 9.02 -5.04 -15.77
C GLU A 213 10.33 -5.54 -15.14
N GLY A 214 10.71 -4.96 -14.00
CA GLY A 214 11.99 -5.26 -13.34
C GLY A 214 13.20 -4.79 -14.13
N ASP A 215 13.02 -3.79 -15.01
CA ASP A 215 14.06 -3.24 -15.89
C ASP A 215 14.65 -4.31 -16.84
N THR A 216 13.78 -5.13 -17.43
CA THR A 216 14.14 -6.24 -18.32
C THR A 216 13.81 -5.95 -19.79
N GLY A 217 14.47 -6.67 -20.71
CA GLY A 217 14.24 -6.52 -22.15
C GLY A 217 14.96 -5.33 -22.76
N ALA A 218 14.64 -5.03 -24.02
CA ALA A 218 15.31 -3.98 -24.79
C ALA A 218 15.03 -2.58 -24.23
N ASN A 219 16.02 -1.69 -24.35
CA ASN A 219 15.84 -0.26 -24.10
C ASN A 219 14.85 0.34 -25.11
N THR A 220 14.07 1.28 -24.62
CA THR A 220 13.05 2.02 -25.36
C THR A 220 13.33 3.52 -25.25
N GLY A 221 12.43 4.35 -25.80
CA GLY A 221 12.46 5.79 -25.55
C GLY A 221 11.97 6.18 -24.14
N GLY A 222 11.50 5.23 -23.33
CA GLY A 222 10.93 5.46 -22.00
C GLY A 222 9.49 4.89 -21.92
N MET A 223 9.26 3.97 -20.98
CA MET A 223 7.96 3.34 -20.71
C MET A 223 7.20 4.01 -19.56
N GLY A 224 7.82 4.96 -18.87
CA GLY A 224 7.17 5.76 -17.84
C GLY A 224 8.17 6.52 -16.99
N VAL A 225 7.73 7.67 -16.48
CA VAL A 225 8.56 8.61 -15.72
C VAL A 225 7.79 9.03 -14.47
N TYR A 226 8.48 9.25 -13.36
CA TYR A 226 7.90 9.98 -12.22
C TYR A 226 8.79 11.16 -11.83
N ALA A 227 8.18 12.17 -11.20
CA ALA A 227 8.86 13.36 -10.70
C ALA A 227 8.10 13.96 -9.48
N PRO A 228 8.80 14.52 -8.48
CA PRO A 228 10.26 14.49 -8.32
C PRO A 228 10.78 13.10 -7.88
N THR A 229 12.07 12.83 -8.08
CA THR A 229 12.76 11.66 -7.49
C THR A 229 13.55 12.05 -6.25
N ALA A 230 13.39 11.31 -5.13
CA ALA A 230 14.13 11.60 -3.90
C ALA A 230 15.62 11.21 -4.00
N ALA A 231 16.01 10.47 -5.05
CA ALA A 231 17.40 10.19 -5.37
C ALA A 231 18.22 11.46 -5.68
N CYS A 232 17.56 12.54 -6.09
CA CYS A 232 18.18 13.80 -6.44
C CYS A 232 17.60 14.94 -5.59
N PRO A 233 18.02 15.06 -4.31
CA PRO A 233 17.63 16.18 -3.47
C PRO A 233 18.14 17.53 -4.02
N SER A 234 17.64 18.64 -3.48
CA SER A 234 17.93 19.98 -4.01
C SER A 234 19.43 20.32 -4.05
N ASP A 235 20.20 19.89 -3.06
CA ASP A 235 21.66 20.06 -3.04
C ASP A 235 22.35 19.26 -4.16
N MET A 236 21.82 18.10 -4.53
CA MET A 236 22.29 17.34 -5.69
C MET A 236 21.89 18.02 -7.00
N VAL A 237 20.70 18.60 -7.09
CA VAL A 237 20.27 19.42 -8.25
C VAL A 237 21.23 20.60 -8.43
N ASP A 238 21.54 21.33 -7.37
CA ASP A 238 22.47 22.47 -7.39
C ASP A 238 23.86 22.03 -7.87
N ARG A 239 24.35 20.88 -7.40
CA ARG A 239 25.62 20.31 -7.88
C ARG A 239 25.59 19.94 -9.35
N ILE A 240 24.53 19.30 -9.84
CA ILE A 240 24.40 19.00 -11.28
C ILE A 240 24.38 20.30 -12.09
N VAL A 241 23.67 21.32 -11.62
CA VAL A 241 23.65 22.62 -12.30
C VAL A 241 25.06 23.22 -12.34
N GLN A 242 25.77 23.27 -11.21
CA GLN A 242 27.10 23.90 -11.13
C GLN A 242 28.20 23.11 -11.86
N GLU A 243 28.19 21.79 -11.77
CA GLU A 243 29.25 20.92 -12.28
C GLU A 243 29.02 20.50 -13.74
N ILE A 244 27.76 20.48 -14.22
CA ILE A 244 27.40 19.92 -15.54
C ILE A 244 26.67 20.92 -16.43
N ILE A 245 25.56 21.50 -15.98
CA ILE A 245 24.70 22.35 -16.84
C ILE A 245 25.33 23.72 -17.10
N GLN A 246 25.76 24.42 -16.05
CA GLN A 246 26.35 25.75 -16.14
C GLN A 246 27.63 25.75 -17.00
N PRO A 247 28.58 24.81 -16.83
CA PRO A 247 29.74 24.73 -17.71
C PRO A 247 29.38 24.43 -19.17
N ALA A 248 28.27 23.72 -19.42
CA ALA A 248 27.81 23.48 -20.79
C ALA A 248 27.27 24.76 -21.45
N ILE A 249 26.43 25.52 -20.75
CA ILE A 249 25.92 26.80 -21.25
C ILE A 249 27.05 27.81 -21.43
N ASP A 250 27.97 27.91 -20.46
CA ASP A 250 29.12 28.80 -20.54
C ASP A 250 30.08 28.42 -21.66
N GLY A 251 30.29 27.11 -21.88
CA GLY A 251 31.13 26.60 -22.94
C GLY A 251 30.60 26.94 -24.33
N LEU A 252 29.30 26.75 -24.57
CA LEU A 252 28.65 27.15 -25.82
C LEU A 252 28.72 28.66 -26.02
N ARG A 253 28.45 29.45 -24.97
CA ARG A 253 28.54 30.90 -25.02
C ARG A 253 29.95 31.39 -25.35
N ALA A 254 30.99 30.77 -24.79
CA ALA A 254 32.38 31.07 -25.11
C ALA A 254 32.74 30.74 -26.57
N MET A 255 31.98 29.85 -27.22
CA MET A 255 32.09 29.55 -28.66
C MET A 255 31.24 30.48 -29.53
N GLY A 256 30.55 31.47 -28.95
CA GLY A 256 29.64 32.37 -29.66
C GLY A 256 28.29 31.74 -29.99
N ILE A 257 27.94 30.63 -29.34
CA ILE A 257 26.71 29.88 -29.58
C ILE A 257 25.76 30.14 -28.41
N ALA A 258 24.70 30.91 -28.64
CA ALA A 258 23.64 31.08 -27.65
C ALA A 258 22.74 29.84 -27.63
N TYR A 259 22.46 29.32 -26.44
CA TYR A 259 21.54 28.20 -26.25
C TYR A 259 20.21 28.72 -25.71
N VAL A 260 19.12 28.57 -26.46
CA VAL A 260 17.77 28.96 -26.03
C VAL A 260 16.87 27.76 -26.10
N GLY A 261 16.29 27.33 -24.99
CA GLY A 261 15.39 26.18 -24.98
C GLY A 261 15.42 25.39 -23.68
N VAL A 262 15.16 24.09 -23.81
CA VAL A 262 15.35 23.10 -22.73
C VAL A 262 16.64 22.35 -22.97
N LEU A 263 17.56 22.42 -22.01
CA LEU A 263 18.69 21.50 -21.93
C LEU A 263 18.33 20.38 -20.96
N TYR A 264 18.27 19.16 -21.47
CA TYR A 264 18.07 17.94 -20.71
C TYR A 264 19.44 17.30 -20.49
N ALA A 265 19.75 16.92 -19.26
CA ALA A 265 20.88 16.08 -18.93
C ALA A 265 20.40 14.75 -18.34
N GLY A 266 20.80 13.65 -18.99
CA GLY A 266 20.73 12.32 -18.39
C GLY A 266 21.95 12.15 -17.49
N ILE A 267 21.74 11.93 -16.19
CA ILE A 267 22.78 11.88 -15.17
C ILE A 267 22.82 10.50 -14.53
N MET A 268 24.02 9.97 -14.32
CA MET A 268 24.25 8.86 -13.42
C MET A 268 24.77 9.39 -12.09
N LEU A 269 24.05 9.16 -11.01
CA LEU A 269 24.50 9.43 -9.64
C LEU A 269 25.39 8.27 -9.19
N THR A 270 26.70 8.48 -9.31
CA THR A 270 27.72 7.49 -8.94
C THR A 270 28.21 7.69 -7.50
N ALA A 271 28.97 6.74 -6.96
CA ALA A 271 29.63 6.91 -5.67
C ALA A 271 30.60 8.10 -5.62
N GLN A 272 31.08 8.57 -6.78
CA GLN A 272 32.00 9.72 -6.90
C GLN A 272 31.27 11.05 -7.18
N GLY A 273 29.94 11.04 -7.32
CA GLY A 273 29.13 12.21 -7.68
C GLY A 273 28.38 12.06 -9.02
N PRO A 274 27.70 13.13 -9.47
CA PRO A 274 26.94 13.10 -10.71
C PRO A 274 27.88 13.06 -11.92
N LYS A 275 27.60 12.16 -12.87
CA LYS A 275 28.28 12.10 -14.17
C LYS A 275 27.27 12.17 -15.30
N LEU A 276 27.57 12.97 -16.32
CA LEU A 276 26.77 13.12 -17.53
C LEU A 276 26.75 11.84 -18.37
N ILE A 277 25.58 11.25 -18.55
CA ILE A 277 25.33 10.17 -19.52
C ILE A 277 25.15 10.77 -20.90
N GLU A 278 24.31 11.79 -21.08
CA GLU A 278 24.09 12.44 -22.38
C GLU A 278 23.33 13.76 -22.19
N PHE A 279 23.46 14.66 -23.18
CA PHE A 279 22.58 15.80 -23.31
C PHE A 279 21.50 15.52 -24.34
N ASN A 280 20.28 15.98 -24.07
CA ASN A 280 19.23 16.14 -25.06
C ASN A 280 18.88 17.64 -25.12
N CYS A 281 18.61 18.15 -26.32
CA CYS A 281 18.50 19.58 -26.60
C CYS A 281 17.05 20.10 -26.68
N ARG A 282 16.14 19.34 -26.08
CA ARG A 282 14.70 19.53 -26.11
C ARG A 282 14.10 18.87 -24.89
N PHE A 283 12.79 19.03 -24.70
CA PHE A 283 12.06 18.29 -23.67
C PHE A 283 12.20 16.77 -23.81
N GLY A 284 12.27 16.05 -22.69
CA GLY A 284 12.23 14.60 -22.66
C GLY A 284 10.86 14.04 -23.06
N ASP A 285 10.81 12.78 -23.47
CA ASP A 285 9.56 12.05 -23.74
C ASP A 285 9.75 10.63 -23.19
N PRO A 286 9.08 10.23 -22.09
CA PRO A 286 7.87 10.84 -21.54
C PRO A 286 8.09 11.88 -20.41
N GLU A 287 9.28 12.46 -20.23
CA GLU A 287 9.53 13.40 -19.13
C GLU A 287 8.68 14.68 -19.20
N ALA A 288 8.38 15.21 -20.40
CA ALA A 288 7.48 16.36 -20.53
C ALA A 288 6.08 16.06 -19.97
N GLN A 289 5.57 14.86 -20.24
CA GLN A 289 4.27 14.38 -19.77
C GLN A 289 4.24 14.24 -18.24
N ALA A 290 5.38 13.97 -17.60
CA ALA A 290 5.48 13.93 -16.14
C ALA A 290 5.66 15.32 -15.53
N LEU A 291 6.49 16.18 -16.14
CA LEU A 291 6.90 17.45 -15.56
C LEU A 291 5.88 18.56 -15.78
N LEU A 292 5.37 18.73 -17.00
CA LEU A 292 4.49 19.85 -17.33
C LEU A 292 3.19 19.89 -16.49
N PRO A 293 2.57 18.75 -16.10
CA PRO A 293 1.46 18.76 -15.15
C PRO A 293 1.80 19.28 -13.75
N LEU A 294 3.08 19.35 -13.38
CA LEU A 294 3.53 19.95 -12.12
C LEU A 294 3.84 21.44 -12.24
N LEU A 295 3.89 22.02 -13.44
CA LEU A 295 4.21 23.42 -13.64
C LEU A 295 3.03 24.31 -13.22
N GLN A 296 3.24 25.20 -12.24
CA GLN A 296 2.22 26.17 -11.82
C GLN A 296 2.32 27.49 -12.59
N SER A 297 3.52 27.83 -13.08
CA SER A 297 3.73 29.02 -13.89
C SER A 297 3.18 28.84 -15.30
N GLU A 298 2.77 29.93 -15.94
CA GLU A 298 2.31 29.87 -17.33
C GLU A 298 3.48 29.52 -18.26
N LEU A 299 3.40 28.36 -18.93
CA LEU A 299 4.46 27.89 -19.81
C LEU A 299 4.81 28.92 -20.88
N LYS A 300 3.81 29.55 -21.51
CA LYS A 300 4.01 30.60 -22.52
C LYS A 300 4.93 31.72 -22.04
N SER A 301 4.70 32.21 -20.82
CA SER A 301 5.52 33.27 -20.21
C SER A 301 6.96 32.82 -20.00
N VAL A 302 7.18 31.57 -19.59
CA VAL A 302 8.51 30.97 -19.47
C VAL A 302 9.20 30.90 -20.84
N LEU A 303 8.52 30.37 -21.86
CA LEU A 303 9.10 30.22 -23.21
C LEU A 303 9.48 31.58 -23.81
N LEU A 304 8.59 32.58 -23.70
CA LEU A 304 8.87 33.94 -24.19
C LEU A 304 10.02 34.59 -23.42
N ALA A 305 10.11 34.40 -22.10
CA ALA A 305 11.23 34.90 -21.32
C ALA A 305 12.56 34.28 -21.77
N CYS A 306 12.57 32.99 -22.12
CA CYS A 306 13.74 32.34 -22.70
C CYS A 306 14.12 32.94 -24.07
N VAL A 307 13.14 33.15 -24.95
CA VAL A 307 13.38 33.70 -26.29
C VAL A 307 13.86 35.16 -26.23
N ASN A 308 13.37 35.93 -25.26
CA ASN A 308 13.69 37.36 -25.11
C ASN A 308 14.92 37.63 -24.24
N GLY A 309 15.52 36.62 -23.62
CA GLY A 309 16.67 36.81 -22.72
C GLY A 309 16.32 37.45 -21.37
N THR A 310 15.07 37.30 -20.93
CA THR A 310 14.54 37.88 -19.68
C THR A 310 14.16 36.82 -18.66
N LEU A 311 14.73 35.61 -18.76
CA LEU A 311 14.38 34.50 -17.87
C LEU A 311 14.72 34.80 -16.40
N SER A 312 15.78 35.57 -16.16
CA SER A 312 16.19 36.01 -14.81
C SER A 312 15.17 36.89 -14.09
N GLU A 313 14.21 37.46 -14.82
CA GLU A 313 13.15 38.32 -14.27
C GLU A 313 11.90 37.52 -13.83
N LEU A 314 11.86 36.22 -14.14
CA LEU A 314 10.70 35.36 -13.91
C LEU A 314 10.97 34.33 -12.80
N GLU A 315 10.04 34.25 -11.84
CA GLU A 315 10.03 33.17 -10.85
C GLU A 315 9.20 31.98 -11.38
N ILE A 316 9.85 30.84 -11.61
CA ILE A 316 9.16 29.62 -12.07
C ILE A 316 8.78 28.76 -10.87
N ARG A 317 7.47 28.57 -10.69
CA ARG A 317 6.88 27.78 -9.62
C ARG A 317 6.40 26.41 -10.09
N TRP A 318 6.67 25.41 -9.27
CA TRP A 318 6.26 24.03 -9.44
C TRP A 318 5.39 23.59 -8.27
N SER A 319 4.46 22.67 -8.54
CA SER A 319 3.63 22.04 -7.52
C SER A 319 4.46 21.20 -6.56
N ALA A 320 4.03 21.13 -5.30
CA ALA A 320 4.60 20.21 -4.30
C ALA A 320 4.13 18.75 -4.49
N LYS A 321 3.18 18.52 -5.40
CA LYS A 321 2.69 17.19 -5.75
C LYS A 321 3.75 16.35 -6.46
N THR A 322 3.53 15.05 -6.49
CA THR A 322 4.25 14.08 -7.31
C THR A 322 3.43 13.74 -8.56
N SER A 323 4.11 13.47 -9.67
CA SER A 323 3.53 12.94 -10.91
C SER A 323 4.10 11.57 -11.25
N CYS A 324 3.27 10.73 -11.88
CA CYS A 324 3.67 9.44 -12.43
C CYS A 324 3.03 9.25 -13.80
N ALA A 325 3.86 9.30 -14.85
CA ALA A 325 3.52 9.11 -16.25
C ALA A 325 3.76 7.65 -16.66
N VAL A 326 2.72 6.97 -17.15
CA VAL A 326 2.77 5.58 -17.61
C VAL A 326 2.48 5.52 -19.10
N VAL A 327 3.32 4.82 -19.86
CA VAL A 327 3.17 4.69 -21.32
C VAL A 327 2.47 3.38 -21.68
N ALA A 328 1.49 3.47 -22.58
CA ALA A 328 0.96 2.34 -23.33
C ALA A 328 1.64 2.28 -24.71
N ALA A 329 2.34 1.18 -24.98
CA ALA A 329 3.06 0.95 -26.23
C ALA A 329 2.36 -0.10 -27.11
N ALA A 330 2.56 0.02 -28.42
CA ALA A 330 2.07 -0.92 -29.41
C ALA A 330 2.70 -2.31 -29.20
N PRO A 331 1.99 -3.41 -29.53
CA PRO A 331 2.60 -4.73 -29.55
C PRO A 331 3.80 -4.76 -30.49
N GLY A 332 4.87 -5.44 -30.09
CA GLY A 332 6.11 -5.57 -30.86
C GLY A 332 7.08 -4.37 -30.75
N TYR A 333 6.69 -3.27 -30.10
CA TYR A 333 7.62 -2.22 -29.68
C TYR A 333 8.65 -2.78 -28.67
N PRO A 334 9.95 -2.43 -28.73
CA PRO A 334 10.59 -1.38 -29.56
C PRO A 334 11.10 -1.81 -30.95
N SER A 335 10.94 -3.09 -31.32
CA SER A 335 11.50 -3.63 -32.57
C SER A 335 10.61 -3.35 -33.78
N HIS A 336 9.40 -3.93 -33.79
CA HIS A 336 8.46 -3.88 -34.90
C HIS A 336 7.04 -3.60 -34.36
N PRO A 337 6.71 -2.34 -34.05
CA PRO A 337 5.39 -1.99 -33.54
C PRO A 337 4.30 -2.25 -34.58
N ILE A 338 3.20 -2.89 -34.17
CA ILE A 338 2.04 -3.14 -35.03
C ILE A 338 1.12 -1.91 -35.00
N LEU A 339 0.83 -1.35 -36.17
CA LEU A 339 0.02 -0.14 -36.35
C LEU A 339 -1.44 -0.47 -36.75
N GLY A 340 -2.30 0.54 -36.72
CA GLY A 340 -3.68 0.49 -37.23
C GLY A 340 -4.73 -0.03 -36.26
N GLY A 341 -4.33 -0.61 -35.12
CA GLY A 341 -5.23 -1.08 -34.07
C GLY A 341 -6.12 0.03 -33.53
N VAL A 342 -7.41 -0.24 -33.33
CA VAL A 342 -8.38 0.73 -32.80
C VAL A 342 -8.16 0.93 -31.30
N ILE A 343 -8.11 2.19 -30.88
CA ILE A 343 -7.99 2.59 -29.47
C ILE A 343 -9.39 2.90 -28.93
N SER A 344 -9.78 2.26 -27.84
CA SER A 344 -11.08 2.43 -27.19
C SER A 344 -10.95 2.76 -25.70
N GLY A 345 -12.05 3.22 -25.10
CA GLY A 345 -12.17 3.53 -23.67
C GLY A 345 -11.55 4.87 -23.23
N LEU A 346 -11.11 5.70 -24.18
CA LEU A 346 -10.58 7.05 -23.92
C LEU A 346 -11.61 7.95 -23.23
N GLU A 347 -12.89 7.78 -23.54
CA GLU A 347 -14.02 8.48 -22.92
C GLU A 347 -14.26 8.08 -21.45
N SER A 348 -13.78 6.92 -21.04
CA SER A 348 -13.90 6.40 -19.66
C SER A 348 -12.73 6.83 -18.77
N VAL A 349 -11.66 7.41 -19.35
CA VAL A 349 -10.59 8.02 -18.57
C VAL A 349 -11.17 9.23 -17.85
N ALA A 350 -11.23 9.16 -16.53
CA ALA A 350 -11.85 10.19 -15.71
C ALA A 350 -11.22 11.56 -15.99
N LYS A 351 -12.05 12.53 -16.41
CA LYS A 351 -11.66 13.94 -16.44
C LYS A 351 -11.58 14.41 -15.00
N SER A 352 -10.37 14.37 -14.45
CA SER A 352 -10.08 14.84 -13.10
C SER A 352 -8.82 15.71 -13.14
N ASP A 353 -8.71 16.64 -12.20
CA ASP A 353 -7.53 17.50 -12.10
C ASP A 353 -6.25 16.71 -11.79
N ASN A 354 -6.38 15.47 -11.31
CA ASN A 354 -5.27 14.60 -10.94
C ASN A 354 -4.86 13.61 -12.03
N VAL A 355 -5.46 13.65 -13.23
CA VAL A 355 -5.11 12.76 -14.35
C VAL A 355 -5.03 13.56 -15.64
N GLN A 356 -3.91 13.45 -16.34
CA GLN A 356 -3.73 13.96 -17.70
C GLN A 356 -3.42 12.81 -18.66
N MET A 357 -3.93 12.90 -19.88
CA MET A 357 -3.74 11.90 -20.91
C MET A 357 -3.21 12.57 -22.16
N PHE A 358 -2.10 12.05 -22.67
CA PHE A 358 -1.38 12.59 -23.81
C PHE A 358 -1.32 11.55 -24.94
N HIS A 359 -1.68 12.00 -26.13
CA HIS A 359 -1.57 11.26 -27.36
C HIS A 359 -0.14 11.29 -27.86
N ALA A 360 0.44 10.12 -28.17
CA ALA A 360 1.73 10.01 -28.83
C ALA A 360 1.53 9.47 -30.26
N GLY A 361 1.92 8.22 -30.52
CA GLY A 361 1.69 7.53 -31.79
C GLY A 361 0.23 7.17 -32.00
N THR A 362 -0.64 8.16 -32.19
CA THR A 362 -2.05 7.98 -32.54
C THR A 362 -2.42 8.74 -33.80
N GLU A 363 -3.43 8.24 -34.53
CA GLU A 363 -4.00 8.90 -35.69
C GLU A 363 -5.53 8.89 -35.60
N LYS A 364 -6.15 10.00 -35.99
CA LYS A 364 -7.61 10.10 -36.07
C LYS A 364 -8.07 9.65 -37.46
N ALA A 365 -8.84 8.57 -37.51
CA ALA A 365 -9.44 8.02 -38.73
C ALA A 365 -10.97 8.08 -38.63
N GLY A 366 -11.56 9.16 -39.14
CA GLY A 366 -12.98 9.44 -38.97
C GLY A 366 -13.33 9.72 -37.50
N ASN A 367 -14.18 8.87 -36.91
CA ASN A 367 -14.55 8.96 -35.49
C ASN A 367 -13.68 8.08 -34.57
N GLU A 368 -12.75 7.31 -35.14
CA GLU A 368 -11.88 6.40 -34.39
C GLU A 368 -10.49 6.99 -34.20
N ILE A 369 -9.83 6.60 -33.11
CA ILE A 369 -8.41 6.84 -32.90
C ILE A 369 -7.69 5.50 -33.04
N ARG A 370 -6.60 5.50 -33.81
CA ARG A 370 -5.84 4.29 -34.14
C ARG A 370 -4.38 4.41 -33.73
N VAL A 371 -3.76 3.26 -33.45
CA VAL A 371 -2.32 3.14 -33.19
C VAL A 371 -1.53 3.55 -34.44
N ASN A 372 -0.65 4.54 -34.31
CA ASN A 372 0.19 5.06 -35.38
C ASN A 372 1.64 5.32 -34.93
N GLY A 373 2.12 4.59 -33.93
CA GLY A 373 3.51 4.66 -33.49
C GLY A 373 3.85 3.60 -32.44
N GLY A 374 5.12 3.56 -32.04
CA GLY A 374 5.61 2.60 -31.06
C GLY A 374 5.08 2.87 -29.64
N ARG A 375 5.25 4.10 -29.15
CA ARG A 375 4.58 4.58 -27.94
C ARG A 375 3.29 5.26 -28.37
N VAL A 376 2.17 4.86 -27.79
CA VAL A 376 0.84 5.20 -28.33
C VAL A 376 0.17 6.27 -27.46
N MET A 377 0.09 6.02 -26.16
CA MET A 377 -0.54 6.91 -25.18
C MET A 377 0.35 7.05 -23.96
N CYS A 378 0.28 8.19 -23.28
CA CYS A 378 0.87 8.40 -21.97
C CYS A 378 -0.20 8.94 -21.01
N VAL A 379 -0.34 8.33 -19.85
CA VAL A 379 -1.28 8.75 -18.81
C VAL A 379 -0.49 9.15 -17.57
N THR A 380 -0.64 10.40 -17.16
CA THR A 380 0.01 10.97 -15.98
C THR A 380 -0.98 11.11 -14.85
N GLY A 381 -0.72 10.44 -13.74
CA GLY A 381 -1.42 10.67 -12.47
C GLY A 381 -0.66 11.66 -11.59
N LEU A 382 -1.40 12.49 -10.85
CA LEU A 382 -0.89 13.39 -9.81
C LEU A 382 -1.36 12.93 -8.43
N GLY A 383 -0.54 13.16 -7.42
CA GLY A 383 -0.83 12.83 -6.02
C GLY A 383 0.05 13.60 -5.05
N GLU A 384 -0.26 13.52 -3.76
CA GLU A 384 0.56 14.14 -2.71
C GLU A 384 1.92 13.43 -2.56
N ASP A 385 1.99 12.17 -2.97
CA ASP A 385 3.19 11.34 -2.98
C ASP A 385 3.22 10.43 -4.23
N LEU A 386 4.32 9.69 -4.40
CA LEU A 386 4.47 8.77 -5.53
C LEU A 386 3.42 7.64 -5.53
N SER A 387 3.00 7.17 -4.35
CA SER A 387 2.03 6.07 -4.22
C SER A 387 0.67 6.48 -4.78
N SER A 388 0.15 7.63 -4.35
CA SER A 388 -1.11 8.21 -4.80
C SER A 388 -1.05 8.65 -6.28
N ALA A 389 0.04 9.26 -6.73
CA ALA A 389 0.23 9.62 -8.14
C ALA A 389 0.21 8.39 -9.05
N ARG A 390 0.92 7.32 -8.64
CA ARG A 390 0.94 6.04 -9.33
C ARG A 390 -0.43 5.38 -9.35
N GLN A 391 -1.15 5.38 -8.23
CA GLN A 391 -2.50 4.82 -8.16
C GLN A 391 -3.44 5.52 -9.15
N SER A 392 -3.40 6.86 -9.21
CA SER A 392 -4.18 7.66 -10.16
C SER A 392 -3.83 7.30 -11.62
N ALA A 393 -2.54 7.21 -11.95
CA ALA A 393 -2.07 6.88 -13.30
C ALA A 393 -2.56 5.49 -13.76
N TYR A 394 -2.39 4.46 -12.92
CA TYR A 394 -2.82 3.10 -13.24
C TYR A 394 -4.35 2.93 -13.24
N ALA A 395 -5.05 3.64 -12.36
CA ALA A 395 -6.51 3.66 -12.35
C ALA A 395 -7.07 4.27 -13.64
N ALA A 396 -6.37 5.23 -14.25
CA ALA A 396 -6.78 5.85 -15.50
C ALA A 396 -6.35 5.03 -16.74
N ILE A 397 -5.09 4.59 -16.82
CA ILE A 397 -4.57 3.90 -18.01
C ILE A 397 -5.25 2.57 -18.28
N LYS A 398 -5.85 1.92 -17.27
CA LYS A 398 -6.64 0.68 -17.45
C LYS A 398 -7.83 0.83 -18.41
N HIS A 399 -8.28 2.07 -18.64
CA HIS A 399 -9.37 2.37 -19.56
C HIS A 399 -8.89 2.54 -21.00
N VAL A 400 -7.60 2.80 -21.22
CA VAL A 400 -7.01 2.84 -22.56
C VAL A 400 -6.83 1.41 -23.06
N ASN A 401 -7.48 1.06 -24.17
CA ASN A 401 -7.48 -0.30 -24.69
C ASN A 401 -7.20 -0.35 -26.20
N PHE A 402 -6.19 -1.12 -26.58
CA PHE A 402 -5.96 -1.59 -27.95
C PHE A 402 -5.30 -2.97 -27.93
N GLU A 403 -5.44 -3.71 -29.02
CA GLU A 403 -4.97 -5.10 -29.11
C GLU A 403 -3.46 -5.21 -28.87
N GLY A 404 -3.06 -6.11 -27.97
CA GLY A 404 -1.66 -6.39 -27.68
C GLY A 404 -0.88 -5.27 -26.98
N GLN A 405 -1.55 -4.29 -26.37
CA GLN A 405 -0.86 -3.19 -25.69
C GLN A 405 0.13 -3.65 -24.63
N GLN A 406 1.28 -2.98 -24.57
CA GLN A 406 2.34 -3.23 -23.60
C GLN A 406 2.39 -2.07 -22.60
N ILE A 407 2.12 -2.35 -21.32
CA ILE A 407 2.15 -1.38 -20.22
C ILE A 407 2.95 -2.00 -19.08
N ARG A 408 3.97 -1.30 -18.59
CA ARG A 408 4.70 -1.69 -17.37
C ARG A 408 3.84 -1.40 -16.15
N ARG A 409 3.72 -2.35 -15.21
CA ARG A 409 2.98 -2.18 -13.94
C ARG A 409 3.85 -1.75 -12.78
N ASP A 410 5.14 -1.51 -13.02
CA ASP A 410 6.16 -1.25 -12.01
C ASP A 410 6.73 0.18 -12.03
N ILE A 411 6.16 1.14 -12.77
CA ILE A 411 6.70 2.52 -12.87
C ILE A 411 6.83 3.18 -11.47
N GLY A 412 8.06 3.44 -11.03
CA GLY A 412 8.37 4.00 -9.70
C GLY A 412 8.62 2.96 -8.60
N TRP A 413 8.71 1.66 -8.91
CA TRP A 413 8.76 0.59 -7.90
C TRP A 413 9.96 0.68 -6.94
N ARG A 414 11.15 1.06 -7.45
CA ARG A 414 12.36 1.18 -6.62
C ARG A 414 12.25 2.28 -5.57
N GLU A 415 11.57 3.36 -5.92
CA GLU A 415 11.37 4.52 -5.04
C GLU A 415 10.35 4.22 -3.96
N LEU A 416 9.25 3.56 -4.33
CA LEU A 416 8.27 3.08 -3.36
C LEU A 416 8.92 2.13 -2.35
N ALA A 417 9.75 1.19 -2.81
CA ALA A 417 10.43 0.26 -1.91
C ALA A 417 11.42 0.92 -0.93
N ARG A 418 11.98 2.09 -1.29
CA ARG A 418 12.89 2.85 -0.41
C ARG A 418 12.16 3.75 0.57
N THR A 419 11.01 4.29 0.16
CA THR A 419 10.17 5.17 1.00
C THR A 419 9.33 4.37 1.99
N THR A 420 9.12 3.07 1.78
CA THR A 420 8.80 2.14 2.85
C THR A 420 9.98 2.08 3.82
N GLY A 421 9.96 2.93 4.84
CA GLY A 421 10.95 2.93 5.92
C GLY A 421 11.03 1.60 6.67
N GLY A 422 11.85 1.55 7.73
CA GLY A 422 12.04 0.36 8.56
C GLY A 422 10.74 -0.19 9.18
N TYR A 423 10.83 -1.26 9.95
CA TYR A 423 9.69 -2.02 10.52
C TYR A 423 8.53 -1.16 11.10
N ALA A 424 8.84 0.01 11.69
CA ALA A 424 7.85 1.00 12.12
C ALA A 424 6.89 1.48 11.00
N ASN A 425 7.40 1.69 9.78
CA ASN A 425 6.59 2.07 8.61
C ASN A 425 5.89 0.88 7.95
N SER A 426 6.18 -0.36 8.37
CA SER A 426 5.28 -1.49 8.10
C SER A 426 4.06 -1.52 9.03
N GLY A 427 3.93 -0.52 9.91
CA GLY A 427 2.82 -0.31 10.83
C GLY A 427 2.98 -1.08 12.14
N VAL A 428 4.21 -1.33 12.59
CA VAL A 428 4.50 -2.00 13.87
C VAL A 428 5.37 -1.11 14.77
N ASP A 429 4.79 -0.57 15.85
CA ASP A 429 5.46 0.28 16.83
C ASP A 429 5.97 -0.54 18.02
N ILE A 430 7.28 -0.83 17.98
CA ILE A 430 7.96 -1.61 19.02
C ILE A 430 8.00 -0.86 20.36
N ASP A 431 8.13 0.47 20.34
CA ASP A 431 8.21 1.26 21.57
C ASP A 431 6.87 1.29 22.29
N GLU A 432 5.77 1.39 21.53
CA GLU A 432 4.42 1.30 22.05
C GLU A 432 4.09 -0.09 22.61
N GLY A 433 4.58 -1.15 21.94
CA GLY A 433 4.52 -2.53 22.47
C GLY A 433 5.25 -2.68 23.80
N ASN A 434 6.47 -2.13 23.93
CA ASN A 434 7.22 -2.16 25.18
C ASN A 434 6.50 -1.39 26.30
N ARG A 435 5.88 -0.26 25.97
CA ARG A 435 5.10 0.53 26.92
C ARG A 435 3.89 -0.25 27.47
N ALA A 436 3.23 -1.04 26.63
CA ALA A 436 2.13 -1.91 27.04
C ALA A 436 2.58 -2.91 28.11
N VAL A 437 3.71 -3.58 27.86
CA VAL A 437 4.34 -4.52 28.79
C VAL A 437 4.61 -3.88 30.15
N ASP A 438 5.20 -2.68 30.18
CA ASP A 438 5.51 -1.98 31.43
C ASP A 438 4.26 -1.60 32.24
N LEU A 439 3.18 -1.19 31.58
CA LEU A 439 1.92 -0.82 32.23
C LEU A 439 1.22 -2.01 32.89
N MET A 440 1.25 -3.18 32.26
CA MET A 440 0.54 -4.37 32.75
C MET A 440 1.37 -5.25 33.71
N LYS A 441 2.70 -5.13 33.69
CA LYS A 441 3.65 -5.99 34.43
C LYS A 441 3.25 -6.28 35.87
N LYS A 442 2.95 -5.24 36.67
CA LYS A 442 2.60 -5.39 38.09
C LYS A 442 1.34 -6.21 38.31
N LYS A 443 0.33 -6.06 37.44
CA LYS A 443 -0.92 -6.82 37.53
C LYS A 443 -0.70 -8.28 37.20
N VAL A 444 0.07 -8.57 36.14
CA VAL A 444 0.37 -9.96 35.76
C VAL A 444 1.20 -10.66 36.84
N GLU A 445 2.26 -10.01 37.35
CA GLU A 445 3.11 -10.54 38.42
C GLU A 445 2.32 -10.82 39.71
N ALA A 446 1.24 -10.07 39.98
CA ALA A 446 0.37 -10.33 41.13
C ALA A 446 -0.41 -11.65 41.03
N THR A 447 -0.52 -12.25 39.84
CA THR A 447 -1.11 -13.57 39.65
C THR A 447 -0.12 -14.72 39.89
N HIS A 448 1.19 -14.42 39.94
CA HIS A 448 2.22 -15.44 40.06
C HIS A 448 2.24 -16.08 41.46
N THR A 449 2.51 -17.38 41.48
CA THR A 449 2.76 -18.13 42.71
C THR A 449 4.24 -18.53 42.78
N SER A 450 4.66 -19.18 43.87
CA SER A 450 6.00 -19.78 43.98
C SER A 450 6.29 -20.87 42.94
N ASP A 451 5.27 -21.35 42.22
CA ASP A 451 5.41 -22.35 41.18
C ASP A 451 5.76 -21.76 39.81
N VAL A 452 5.71 -20.45 39.64
CA VAL A 452 6.12 -19.78 38.38
C VAL A 452 7.64 -19.69 38.33
N LEU A 453 8.25 -20.30 37.31
CA LEU A 453 9.70 -20.47 37.16
C LEU A 453 10.34 -19.44 36.21
N GLY A 454 9.54 -18.69 35.46
CA GLY A 454 9.97 -17.65 34.51
C GLY A 454 9.07 -16.42 34.59
N GLY A 455 9.65 -15.23 34.45
CA GLY A 455 8.94 -13.95 34.56
C GLY A 455 8.43 -13.43 33.23
N LEU A 456 7.66 -12.34 33.29
CA LEU A 456 7.15 -11.64 32.11
C LEU A 456 8.31 -11.18 31.22
N GLY A 457 8.27 -11.53 29.92
CA GLY A 457 9.32 -11.21 28.95
C GLY A 457 10.31 -12.35 28.64
N SER A 458 10.12 -13.56 29.19
CA SER A 458 10.79 -14.76 28.68
C SER A 458 10.12 -15.29 27.40
N PHE A 459 10.84 -16.06 26.58
CA PHE A 459 10.31 -16.68 25.35
C PHE A 459 9.09 -17.59 25.54
N GLY A 460 8.82 -18.00 26.78
CA GLY A 460 7.60 -18.69 27.18
C GLY A 460 7.50 -18.73 28.70
N GLY A 461 6.29 -18.83 29.22
CA GLY A 461 6.09 -18.99 30.66
C GLY A 461 6.27 -20.45 31.10
N ALA A 462 6.82 -20.64 32.31
CA ALA A 462 7.11 -21.95 32.87
C ALA A 462 6.47 -22.10 34.25
N LEU A 463 5.68 -23.16 34.46
CA LEU A 463 5.03 -23.48 35.73
C LEU A 463 5.52 -24.84 36.24
N SER A 464 5.90 -24.89 37.51
CA SER A 464 6.31 -26.13 38.19
C SER A 464 5.11 -27.07 38.38
N VAL A 465 5.27 -28.32 37.97
CA VAL A 465 4.25 -29.37 38.14
C VAL A 465 4.34 -30.10 39.49
N ARG A 466 5.20 -29.62 40.40
CA ARG A 466 5.45 -30.31 41.69
C ARG A 466 4.18 -30.49 42.51
N SER A 467 3.27 -29.51 42.51
CA SER A 467 1.98 -29.62 43.20
C SER A 467 1.06 -30.70 42.62
N LEU A 468 1.26 -31.09 41.37
CA LEU A 468 0.46 -32.12 40.70
C LEU A 468 0.94 -33.53 41.06
N MET A 469 2.18 -33.68 41.55
CA MET A 469 2.73 -34.97 41.96
C MET A 469 2.06 -35.54 43.23
N THR A 470 1.22 -34.77 43.91
CA THR A 470 0.41 -35.24 45.05
C THR A 470 -0.98 -35.72 44.63
N MET A 471 -1.34 -35.63 43.35
CA MET A 471 -2.60 -36.14 42.80
C MET A 471 -2.46 -37.63 42.43
N ASP A 472 -3.57 -38.34 42.35
CA ASP A 472 -3.57 -39.80 42.09
C ASP A 472 -3.35 -40.11 40.60
N ASP A 473 -4.12 -39.48 39.72
CA ASP A 473 -4.02 -39.63 38.26
C ASP A 473 -4.41 -38.31 37.59
N PRO A 474 -3.51 -37.31 37.61
CA PRO A 474 -3.80 -35.97 37.13
C PRO A 474 -3.98 -35.93 35.61
N VAL A 475 -5.10 -35.34 35.18
CA VAL A 475 -5.46 -35.09 33.78
C VAL A 475 -5.49 -33.59 33.52
N LEU A 476 -4.76 -33.14 32.50
CA LEU A 476 -4.83 -31.77 32.03
C LEU A 476 -6.05 -31.57 31.14
N VAL A 477 -6.75 -30.47 31.34
CA VAL A 477 -7.91 -30.04 30.55
C VAL A 477 -7.62 -28.65 30.02
N ALA A 478 -7.68 -28.49 28.69
CA ALA A 478 -7.39 -27.20 28.05
C ALA A 478 -8.64 -26.66 27.34
N SER A 479 -8.84 -25.35 27.41
CA SER A 479 -9.80 -24.61 26.58
C SER A 479 -9.09 -23.46 25.86
N THR A 480 -9.53 -23.13 24.65
CA THR A 480 -9.10 -21.94 23.92
C THR A 480 -10.34 -21.32 23.29
N ASP A 481 -10.53 -20.02 23.50
CA ASP A 481 -11.69 -19.30 22.99
C ASP A 481 -11.32 -17.87 22.60
N GLY A 482 -12.31 -17.12 22.10
CA GLY A 482 -12.21 -15.70 21.79
C GLY A 482 -13.40 -14.92 22.34
N VAL A 483 -13.23 -13.61 22.51
CA VAL A 483 -14.33 -12.75 22.96
C VAL A 483 -15.33 -12.47 21.84
N GLY A 484 -14.90 -12.63 20.59
CA GLY A 484 -15.72 -12.39 19.41
C GLY A 484 -16.09 -10.91 19.26
N THR A 485 -17.21 -10.62 18.63
CA THR A 485 -17.57 -9.25 18.23
C THR A 485 -18.01 -8.33 19.38
N LYS A 486 -17.97 -8.81 20.63
CA LYS A 486 -18.14 -7.95 21.82
C LYS A 486 -17.02 -6.91 21.94
N VAL A 487 -15.82 -7.21 21.43
CA VAL A 487 -14.70 -6.26 21.36
C VAL A 487 -15.06 -4.95 20.65
N MET A 488 -15.96 -5.02 19.66
CA MET A 488 -16.42 -3.82 18.94
C MET A 488 -17.24 -2.89 19.83
N LEU A 489 -18.09 -3.43 20.71
CA LEU A 489 -18.85 -2.62 21.67
C LEU A 489 -17.94 -2.00 22.72
N ALA A 490 -16.90 -2.74 23.13
CA ALA A 490 -15.86 -2.20 24.01
C ALA A 490 -15.11 -1.03 23.35
N THR A 491 -14.78 -1.13 22.06
CA THR A 491 -14.23 -0.01 21.28
C THR A 491 -15.17 1.19 21.25
N ASP A 492 -16.45 0.96 20.89
CA ASP A 492 -17.45 2.02 20.76
C ASP A 492 -17.66 2.79 22.09
N LEU A 493 -17.49 2.11 23.23
CA LEU A 493 -17.64 2.68 24.57
C LEU A 493 -16.31 3.10 25.23
N GLY A 494 -15.17 2.80 24.61
CA GLY A 494 -13.83 3.05 25.19
C GLY A 494 -13.56 2.29 26.49
N ARG A 495 -14.12 1.09 26.65
CA ARG A 495 -14.07 0.28 27.90
C ARG A 495 -13.60 -1.14 27.60
N PHE A 496 -12.40 -1.49 28.04
CA PHE A 496 -11.73 -2.74 27.64
C PHE A 496 -11.41 -3.70 28.79
N ASP A 497 -11.56 -3.29 30.04
CA ASP A 497 -11.29 -4.10 31.23
C ASP A 497 -12.18 -5.35 31.28
N THR A 498 -13.48 -5.21 31.01
CA THR A 498 -14.41 -6.35 31.04
C THR A 498 -14.11 -7.40 29.98
N ILE A 499 -13.51 -7.03 28.84
CA ILE A 499 -13.07 -7.97 27.80
C ILE A 499 -12.03 -8.95 28.32
N GLY A 500 -11.11 -8.47 29.16
CA GLY A 500 -10.12 -9.32 29.83
C GLY A 500 -10.75 -10.30 30.82
N HIS A 501 -11.74 -9.84 31.60
CA HIS A 501 -12.50 -10.74 32.46
C HIS A 501 -13.27 -11.79 31.68
N ASP A 502 -13.86 -11.37 30.56
CA ASP A 502 -14.73 -12.20 29.75
C ASP A 502 -14.02 -13.43 29.20
N ILE A 503 -12.83 -13.24 28.62
CA ILE A 503 -12.07 -14.34 28.02
C ILE A 503 -11.58 -15.33 29.07
N VAL A 504 -11.09 -14.84 30.21
CA VAL A 504 -10.61 -15.72 31.29
C VAL A 504 -11.76 -16.51 31.87
N ASN A 505 -12.87 -15.85 32.22
CA ASN A 505 -14.02 -16.52 32.83
C ASN A 505 -14.68 -17.52 31.88
N HIS A 506 -14.71 -17.24 30.57
CA HIS A 506 -15.16 -18.19 29.57
C HIS A 506 -14.32 -19.47 29.63
N CYS A 507 -13.00 -19.36 29.47
CA CYS A 507 -12.13 -20.54 29.47
C CYS A 507 -12.13 -21.27 30.83
N VAL A 508 -12.27 -20.54 31.95
CA VAL A 508 -12.44 -21.14 33.28
C VAL A 508 -13.68 -22.03 33.30
N ASN A 509 -14.82 -21.51 32.84
CA ASN A 509 -16.07 -22.25 32.84
C ASN A 509 -16.03 -23.49 31.92
N ASP A 510 -15.33 -23.42 30.79
CA ASP A 510 -15.19 -24.56 29.86
C ASP A 510 -14.37 -25.72 30.42
N VAL A 511 -13.32 -25.43 31.19
CA VAL A 511 -12.59 -26.50 31.88
C VAL A 511 -13.35 -26.96 33.13
N LEU A 512 -14.11 -26.04 33.76
CA LEU A 512 -14.91 -26.32 34.94
C LEU A 512 -16.00 -27.36 34.68
N VAL A 513 -16.58 -27.40 33.47
CA VAL A 513 -17.58 -28.43 33.14
C VAL A 513 -17.01 -29.86 33.16
N GLN A 514 -15.69 -30.00 33.13
CA GLN A 514 -14.96 -31.26 33.32
C GLN A 514 -14.41 -31.42 34.76
N ARG A 515 -14.81 -30.53 35.68
CA ARG A 515 -14.32 -30.39 37.06
C ARG A 515 -12.83 -30.01 37.16
N ALA A 516 -12.25 -29.45 36.10
CA ALA A 516 -10.86 -29.04 36.15
C ALA A 516 -10.68 -27.73 36.92
N ARG A 517 -9.70 -27.72 37.84
CA ARG A 517 -9.23 -26.52 38.53
C ARG A 517 -8.25 -25.79 37.60
N PRO A 518 -8.39 -24.47 37.37
CA PRO A 518 -7.42 -23.71 36.60
C PRO A 518 -5.99 -23.80 37.16
N LEU A 519 -5.01 -23.90 36.27
CA LEU A 519 -3.58 -23.78 36.58
C LEU A 519 -3.05 -22.46 36.06
N PHE A 520 -3.10 -22.28 34.74
CA PHE A 520 -2.61 -21.08 34.09
C PHE A 520 -3.41 -20.71 32.84
N PHE A 521 -3.31 -19.45 32.46
CA PHE A 521 -3.89 -18.84 31.29
C PHE A 521 -2.79 -18.22 30.42
N LEU A 522 -2.97 -18.32 29.11
CA LEU A 522 -2.15 -17.64 28.11
C LEU A 522 -3.02 -16.68 27.30
N ASP A 523 -2.61 -15.42 27.19
CA ASP A 523 -3.35 -14.39 26.47
C ASP A 523 -2.83 -14.18 25.04
N TYR A 524 -3.73 -13.75 24.16
CA TYR A 524 -3.41 -13.31 22.81
C TYR A 524 -4.24 -12.07 22.47
N VAL A 525 -3.57 -10.94 22.30
CA VAL A 525 -4.18 -9.65 21.92
C VAL A 525 -3.61 -9.22 20.57
N ALA A 526 -4.47 -9.08 19.58
CA ALA A 526 -4.09 -8.71 18.23
C ALA A 526 -4.81 -7.45 17.79
N SER A 527 -4.12 -6.50 17.14
CA SER A 527 -4.75 -5.26 16.70
C SER A 527 -4.17 -4.74 15.39
N SER A 528 -4.93 -3.89 14.69
CA SER A 528 -4.45 -3.16 13.50
C SER A 528 -3.39 -2.10 13.84
N SER A 529 -3.47 -1.56 15.06
CA SER A 529 -2.50 -0.63 15.65
C SER A 529 -2.52 -0.78 17.17
N ILE A 530 -1.35 -0.86 17.82
CA ILE A 530 -1.29 -1.03 19.27
C ILE A 530 -1.55 0.31 19.97
N SER A 531 -2.38 0.27 21.01
CA SER A 531 -2.46 1.30 22.05
C SER A 531 -2.11 0.64 23.38
N ALA A 532 -1.06 1.12 24.04
CA ALA A 532 -0.61 0.51 25.28
C ALA A 532 -1.66 0.59 26.38
N GLU A 533 -2.47 1.66 26.43
CA GLU A 533 -3.58 1.78 27.39
C GLU A 533 -4.67 0.74 27.15
N MET A 534 -5.03 0.51 25.89
CA MET A 534 -6.02 -0.51 25.52
C MET A 534 -5.51 -1.89 25.93
N VAL A 535 -4.30 -2.25 25.51
CA VAL A 535 -3.69 -3.55 25.82
C VAL A 535 -3.56 -3.73 27.33
N ALA A 536 -3.04 -2.73 28.06
CA ALA A 536 -2.90 -2.79 29.50
C ALA A 536 -4.25 -2.89 30.23
N SER A 537 -5.32 -2.29 29.71
CA SER A 537 -6.67 -2.44 30.25
C SER A 537 -7.20 -3.85 30.05
N ILE A 538 -7.02 -4.45 28.85
CA ILE A 538 -7.47 -5.81 28.53
C ILE A 538 -6.70 -6.82 29.38
N VAL A 539 -5.37 -6.82 29.30
CA VAL A 539 -4.50 -7.76 30.03
C VAL A 539 -4.62 -7.53 31.54
N GLY A 540 -4.81 -6.28 31.97
CA GLY A 540 -5.14 -5.97 33.36
C GLY A 540 -6.42 -6.64 33.84
N GLY A 541 -7.48 -6.63 33.03
CA GLY A 541 -8.72 -7.36 33.32
C GLY A 541 -8.53 -8.88 33.31
N MET A 542 -7.70 -9.42 32.42
CA MET A 542 -7.34 -10.85 32.43
C MET A 542 -6.60 -11.22 33.72
N ALA A 543 -5.65 -10.40 34.16
CA ALA A 543 -4.91 -10.62 35.40
C ALA A 543 -5.83 -10.59 36.63
N ASP A 544 -6.75 -9.62 36.69
CA ASP A 544 -7.73 -9.50 37.77
C ASP A 544 -8.65 -10.74 37.82
N ALA A 545 -9.13 -11.22 36.66
CA ALA A 545 -9.93 -12.44 36.56
C ALA A 545 -9.12 -13.71 36.87
N CYS A 546 -7.87 -13.80 36.45
CA CYS A 546 -6.98 -14.91 36.79
C CYS A 546 -6.79 -15.01 38.31
N ALA A 547 -6.50 -13.88 38.97
CA ALA A 547 -6.37 -13.81 40.42
C ALA A 547 -7.67 -14.24 41.13
N ALA A 548 -8.84 -13.76 40.67
CA ALA A 548 -10.13 -14.13 41.24
C ALA A 548 -10.46 -15.63 41.12
N ASN A 549 -9.91 -16.30 40.10
CA ASN A 549 -10.08 -17.73 39.85
C ASN A 549 -8.90 -18.60 40.33
N LYS A 550 -7.93 -18.01 41.06
CA LYS A 550 -6.69 -18.69 41.51
C LYS A 550 -5.93 -19.35 40.35
N CYS A 551 -5.92 -18.68 39.22
CA CYS A 551 -5.22 -19.03 37.99
C CYS A 551 -4.02 -18.10 37.81
N VAL A 552 -2.91 -18.61 37.27
CA VAL A 552 -1.75 -17.78 36.91
C VAL A 552 -1.93 -17.25 35.49
N LEU A 553 -1.77 -15.95 35.27
CA LEU A 553 -1.57 -15.41 33.92
C LEU A 553 -0.09 -15.62 33.56
N LEU A 554 0.20 -16.67 32.80
CA LEU A 554 1.56 -17.20 32.64
C LEU A 554 2.36 -16.50 31.55
N GLY A 555 1.68 -15.82 30.64
CA GLY A 555 2.26 -15.06 29.54
C GLY A 555 1.35 -15.06 28.33
N GLY A 556 1.74 -14.35 27.28
CA GLY A 556 0.92 -14.21 26.10
C GLY A 556 1.64 -13.44 25.01
N GLU A 557 0.89 -13.14 23.95
CA GLU A 557 1.39 -12.39 22.79
C GLU A 557 0.53 -11.14 22.57
N THR A 558 1.21 -10.01 22.34
CA THR A 558 0.58 -8.78 21.85
C THR A 558 1.09 -8.51 20.44
N ALA A 559 0.22 -8.61 19.44
CA ALA A 559 0.59 -8.52 18.04
C ALA A 559 -0.05 -7.32 17.33
N GLU A 560 0.79 -6.51 16.67
CA GLU A 560 0.35 -5.48 15.72
C GLU A 560 0.37 -6.07 14.32
N MET A 561 -0.80 -6.15 13.68
CA MET A 561 -0.99 -6.78 12.38
C MET A 561 -1.77 -5.86 11.42
N PRO A 562 -1.15 -4.75 10.99
CA PRO A 562 -1.73 -3.87 9.99
C PRO A 562 -1.97 -4.65 8.68
N GLY A 563 -3.15 -4.46 8.10
CA GLY A 563 -3.58 -5.17 6.89
C GLY A 563 -4.27 -6.52 7.13
N VAL A 564 -4.11 -7.14 8.31
CA VAL A 564 -4.95 -8.28 8.74
C VAL A 564 -6.23 -7.75 9.40
N TYR A 565 -6.09 -6.82 10.34
CA TYR A 565 -7.22 -6.15 10.99
C TYR A 565 -7.51 -4.81 10.33
N SER A 566 -8.80 -4.43 10.28
CA SER A 566 -9.20 -3.08 9.86
C SER A 566 -8.73 -2.03 10.88
N PRO A 567 -8.36 -0.81 10.45
CA PRO A 567 -7.94 0.25 11.36
C PRO A 567 -8.90 0.46 12.54
N GLY A 568 -8.38 0.50 13.76
CA GLY A 568 -9.16 0.66 15.00
C GLY A 568 -9.80 -0.61 15.53
N HIS A 569 -9.65 -1.76 14.86
CA HIS A 569 -10.14 -3.05 15.34
C HIS A 569 -9.03 -3.87 16.02
N PHE A 570 -9.44 -4.69 16.98
CA PHE A 570 -8.62 -5.66 17.70
C PHE A 570 -9.40 -6.94 17.97
N ASP A 571 -8.67 -7.99 18.32
CA ASP A 571 -9.18 -9.31 18.67
C ASP A 571 -8.48 -9.82 19.94
N VAL A 572 -9.21 -10.61 20.72
CA VAL A 572 -8.75 -11.16 21.98
C VAL A 572 -9.10 -12.63 22.03
N ALA A 573 -8.07 -13.45 22.15
CA ALA A 573 -8.17 -14.89 22.38
C ALA A 573 -7.38 -15.28 23.63
N GLY A 574 -7.68 -16.44 24.16
CA GLY A 574 -6.99 -16.95 25.32
C GLY A 574 -7.08 -18.44 25.46
N THR A 575 -6.05 -19.03 26.08
CA THR A 575 -5.95 -20.47 26.32
C THR A 575 -5.79 -20.71 27.81
N LEU A 576 -6.67 -21.51 28.39
CA LEU A 576 -6.57 -21.92 29.78
C LEU A 576 -6.22 -23.40 29.88
N VAL A 577 -5.29 -23.74 30.77
CA VAL A 577 -4.99 -25.12 31.15
C VAL A 577 -5.37 -25.31 32.63
N GLY A 578 -6.24 -26.29 32.87
CA GLY A 578 -6.63 -26.76 34.19
C GLY A 578 -6.23 -28.21 34.43
N VAL A 579 -6.50 -28.71 35.64
CA VAL A 579 -6.19 -30.08 36.05
C VAL A 579 -7.31 -30.69 36.89
N VAL A 580 -7.52 -31.99 36.75
CA VAL A 580 -8.46 -32.80 37.53
C VAL A 580 -7.94 -34.22 37.68
N ASP A 581 -8.25 -34.90 38.79
CA ASP A 581 -8.00 -36.33 38.89
C ASP A 581 -8.95 -37.10 37.95
N ARG A 582 -8.44 -38.08 37.20
CA ARG A 582 -9.23 -38.87 36.23
C ARG A 582 -10.52 -39.41 36.82
N ALA A 583 -10.47 -39.90 38.07
CA ALA A 583 -11.62 -40.48 38.76
C ALA A 583 -12.76 -39.47 39.01
N ARG A 584 -12.47 -38.17 38.97
CA ARG A 584 -13.43 -37.10 39.27
C ARG A 584 -13.97 -36.40 38.02
N LEU A 585 -13.46 -36.74 36.83
CA LEU A 585 -13.88 -36.13 35.56
C LEU A 585 -15.39 -36.14 35.38
N LEU A 586 -15.92 -35.02 34.91
CA LEU A 586 -17.29 -34.88 34.45
C LEU A 586 -17.35 -34.96 32.91
N PRO A 587 -18.51 -35.36 32.32
CA PRO A 587 -19.72 -35.85 32.99
C PRO A 587 -19.54 -37.21 33.67
N SER A 588 -20.27 -37.41 34.75
CA SER A 588 -20.43 -38.72 35.37
C SER A 588 -21.18 -39.67 34.43
N LYS A 589 -20.73 -40.92 34.36
CA LYS A 589 -21.43 -42.00 33.65
C LYS A 589 -22.77 -42.39 34.28
N THR A 590 -23.09 -41.82 35.44
CA THR A 590 -24.31 -42.12 36.18
C THR A 590 -25.50 -41.25 35.80
N ILE A 591 -25.36 -40.27 34.89
CA ILE A 591 -26.48 -39.46 34.38
C ILE A 591 -27.55 -40.37 33.77
N GLU A 592 -28.80 -40.18 34.19
CA GLU A 592 -29.93 -41.03 33.81
C GLU A 592 -31.26 -40.23 33.77
N HIS A 593 -32.30 -40.85 33.23
CA HIS A 593 -33.62 -40.22 33.17
C HIS A 593 -34.17 -39.92 34.56
N GLY A 594 -34.75 -38.73 34.72
CA GLY A 594 -35.28 -38.23 36.00
C GLY A 594 -34.25 -37.47 36.84
N ASP A 595 -32.99 -37.37 36.39
CA ASP A 595 -32.07 -36.37 36.98
C ASP A 595 -32.59 -34.97 36.74
N LEU A 596 -32.42 -34.10 37.74
CA LEU A 596 -32.84 -32.70 37.67
C LEU A 596 -31.76 -31.86 37.02
N MET A 597 -32.19 -30.90 36.19
CA MET A 597 -31.36 -29.83 35.68
C MET A 597 -31.57 -28.58 36.52
N VAL A 598 -30.50 -28.03 37.07
CA VAL A 598 -30.49 -26.86 37.94
C VAL A 598 -29.70 -25.74 37.30
N GLY A 599 -30.33 -24.59 37.08
CA GLY A 599 -29.73 -23.43 36.43
C GLY A 599 -29.13 -22.43 37.41
N LEU A 600 -27.96 -21.87 37.06
CA LEU A 600 -27.35 -20.70 37.67
C LEU A 600 -27.48 -19.48 36.76
N LEU A 601 -27.82 -18.33 37.34
CA LEU A 601 -27.97 -17.10 36.57
C LEU A 601 -26.64 -16.56 36.05
N ALA A 602 -26.68 -16.05 34.83
CA ALA A 602 -25.63 -15.22 34.25
C ALA A 602 -25.72 -13.77 34.75
N SER A 603 -24.65 -13.01 34.59
CA SER A 603 -24.65 -11.55 34.80
C SER A 603 -25.30 -10.79 33.62
N GLY A 604 -25.45 -11.45 32.47
CA GLY A 604 -25.94 -10.89 31.22
C GLY A 604 -25.70 -11.86 30.07
N LEU A 605 -25.38 -11.33 28.90
CA LEU A 605 -24.91 -12.13 27.76
C LEU A 605 -23.50 -12.65 28.02
N HIS A 606 -23.28 -13.93 27.72
CA HIS A 606 -21.92 -14.47 27.58
C HIS A 606 -21.31 -14.02 26.25
N THR A 607 -20.00 -14.19 26.06
CA THR A 607 -19.22 -13.62 24.91
C THR A 607 -19.71 -14.02 23.51
N ASN A 608 -20.58 -15.03 23.41
CA ASN A 608 -21.14 -15.49 22.14
C ASN A 608 -22.44 -14.76 21.76
N GLY A 609 -22.76 -14.74 20.46
CA GLY A 609 -24.01 -14.14 19.94
C GLY A 609 -23.96 -12.61 19.73
N TYR A 610 -22.85 -11.95 20.05
CA TYR A 610 -22.72 -10.48 19.94
C TYR A 610 -22.87 -9.94 18.51
N SER A 611 -22.60 -10.75 17.48
CA SER A 611 -22.82 -10.35 16.09
C SER A 611 -24.30 -10.09 15.80
N LEU A 612 -25.20 -10.84 16.43
CA LEU A 612 -26.65 -10.64 16.34
C LEU A 612 -27.09 -9.48 17.25
N VAL A 613 -26.61 -9.45 18.50
CA VAL A 613 -26.93 -8.39 19.47
C VAL A 613 -26.60 -7.00 18.93
N ARG A 614 -25.42 -6.84 18.32
CA ARG A 614 -25.00 -5.57 17.70
C ARG A 614 -25.93 -5.14 16.56
N ARG A 615 -26.50 -6.09 15.82
CA ARG A 615 -27.49 -5.78 14.77
C ARG A 615 -28.84 -5.40 15.35
N ILE A 616 -29.30 -6.12 16.38
CA ILE A 616 -30.56 -5.83 17.08
C ILE A 616 -30.55 -4.39 17.64
N PHE A 617 -29.43 -3.98 18.24
CA PHE A 617 -29.31 -2.68 18.89
C PHE A 617 -28.61 -1.60 18.05
N ALA A 618 -28.35 -1.82 16.76
CA ALA A 618 -27.61 -0.88 15.90
C ALA A 618 -28.24 0.53 15.83
N GLY A 619 -29.55 0.64 16.06
CA GLY A 619 -30.29 1.91 16.03
C GLY A 619 -30.47 2.59 17.39
N LEU A 620 -29.99 2.00 18.49
CA LEU A 620 -30.15 2.55 19.84
C LEU A 620 -28.81 3.05 20.40
N PRO A 621 -28.74 4.29 20.92
CA PRO A 621 -27.54 4.76 21.61
C PRO A 621 -27.25 3.91 22.85
N LEU A 622 -25.97 3.59 23.10
CA LEU A 622 -25.58 2.68 24.18
C LEU A 622 -25.66 3.33 25.58
N ASP A 623 -25.67 4.65 25.67
CA ASP A 623 -25.76 5.41 26.92
C ASP A 623 -27.19 5.58 27.46
N VAL A 624 -28.20 5.09 26.73
CA VAL A 624 -29.60 5.14 27.19
C VAL A 624 -29.84 4.15 28.32
N VAL A 625 -30.74 4.50 29.23
CA VAL A 625 -31.28 3.60 30.25
C VAL A 625 -32.68 3.16 29.80
N PRO A 626 -32.87 1.90 29.37
CA PRO A 626 -34.19 1.40 29.01
C PRO A 626 -35.18 1.52 30.17
N GLN A 627 -36.47 1.63 29.84
CA GLN A 627 -37.51 1.81 30.85
C GLN A 627 -37.51 0.66 31.88
N GLY A 628 -37.44 1.00 33.17
CA GLY A 628 -37.42 0.03 34.26
C GLY A 628 -36.04 -0.54 34.59
N TRP A 629 -34.98 -0.12 33.90
CA TRP A 629 -33.61 -0.55 34.17
C TRP A 629 -32.90 0.41 35.13
N THR A 630 -31.86 -0.10 35.79
CA THR A 630 -30.99 0.67 36.71
C THR A 630 -29.62 1.00 36.12
N CYS A 631 -29.32 0.53 34.91
CA CYS A 631 -28.05 0.73 34.22
C CYS A 631 -28.29 1.02 32.73
N THR A 632 -27.26 1.50 32.04
CA THR A 632 -27.34 1.80 30.61
C THR A 632 -27.39 0.52 29.78
N LEU A 633 -27.87 0.61 28.53
CA LEU A 633 -27.81 -0.48 27.57
C LEU A 633 -26.36 -0.96 27.38
N GLY A 634 -25.41 -0.03 27.29
CA GLY A 634 -23.97 -0.31 27.19
C GLY A 634 -23.44 -1.07 28.40
N ASP A 635 -23.85 -0.72 29.62
CA ASP A 635 -23.47 -1.46 30.84
C ASP A 635 -24.01 -2.89 30.84
N ALA A 636 -25.27 -3.07 30.46
CA ALA A 636 -25.88 -4.40 30.37
C ALA A 636 -25.23 -5.26 29.28
N LEU A 637 -24.87 -4.66 28.13
CA LEU A 637 -24.19 -5.33 27.03
C LEU A 637 -22.71 -5.59 27.31
N LEU A 638 -22.05 -4.80 28.16
CA LEU A 638 -20.67 -5.05 28.61
C LEU A 638 -20.58 -5.79 29.94
N ALA A 639 -21.71 -6.23 30.51
CA ALA A 639 -21.73 -7.06 31.70
C ALA A 639 -20.79 -8.26 31.51
N SER A 640 -19.96 -8.52 32.52
CA SER A 640 -18.90 -9.50 32.38
C SER A 640 -19.45 -10.93 32.28
N HIS A 641 -18.83 -11.75 31.44
CA HIS A 641 -19.01 -13.19 31.43
C HIS A 641 -18.67 -13.72 32.81
N ARG A 642 -19.67 -14.26 33.50
CA ARG A 642 -19.58 -14.66 34.89
C ARG A 642 -18.75 -15.94 35.05
N SER A 643 -17.80 -15.96 35.98
CA SER A 643 -17.19 -17.22 36.44
C SER A 643 -18.08 -17.94 37.46
N TYR A 644 -18.25 -19.24 37.29
CA TYR A 644 -18.99 -20.10 38.23
C TYR A 644 -18.07 -20.92 39.14
N LEU A 645 -16.74 -20.80 39.01
CA LEU A 645 -15.79 -21.60 39.79
C LEU A 645 -15.96 -21.39 41.30
N ASN A 646 -15.99 -20.14 41.75
CA ASN A 646 -16.15 -19.83 43.17
C ASN A 646 -17.56 -20.16 43.70
N VAL A 647 -18.58 -20.07 42.84
CA VAL A 647 -19.97 -20.43 43.17
C VAL A 647 -20.08 -21.94 43.40
N LEU A 648 -19.36 -22.74 42.60
CA LEU A 648 -19.42 -24.20 42.63
C LEU A 648 -18.33 -24.86 43.47
N ASP A 649 -17.35 -24.13 44.01
CA ASP A 649 -16.16 -24.70 44.70
C ASP A 649 -16.51 -25.70 45.81
N ARG A 650 -17.56 -25.42 46.60
CA ARG A 650 -18.04 -26.32 47.65
C ARG A 650 -18.67 -27.59 47.06
N ALA A 651 -19.56 -27.43 46.07
CA ALA A 651 -20.27 -28.54 45.45
C ALA A 651 -19.36 -29.45 44.62
N LEU A 652 -18.32 -28.87 44.01
CA LEU A 652 -17.31 -29.62 43.25
C LEU A 652 -16.39 -30.46 44.13
N LYS A 653 -16.28 -30.17 45.43
CA LYS A 653 -15.53 -30.99 46.39
C LYS A 653 -16.28 -32.28 46.75
N GLY A 654 -17.62 -32.26 46.71
CA GLY A 654 -18.46 -33.44 46.90
C GLY A 654 -18.74 -34.22 45.61
N ASP A 655 -19.71 -35.13 45.68
CA ASP A 655 -20.11 -36.02 44.58
C ASP A 655 -21.56 -35.77 44.08
N VAL A 656 -22.17 -34.67 44.52
CA VAL A 656 -23.57 -34.33 44.18
C VAL A 656 -23.76 -33.95 42.70
N ILE A 657 -22.73 -33.39 42.07
CA ILE A 657 -22.77 -32.95 40.66
C ILE A 657 -22.48 -34.13 39.74
N LYS A 658 -23.44 -34.48 38.87
CA LYS A 658 -23.29 -35.52 37.85
C LYS A 658 -22.86 -34.97 36.50
N GLY A 659 -23.20 -33.72 36.19
CA GLY A 659 -22.81 -33.07 34.95
C GLY A 659 -22.93 -31.55 35.07
N LEU A 660 -22.18 -30.86 34.21
CA LEU A 660 -22.25 -29.41 34.05
C LEU A 660 -22.32 -29.08 32.56
N ALA A 661 -23.11 -28.07 32.21
CA ALA A 661 -23.13 -27.50 30.87
C ALA A 661 -22.99 -25.97 30.96
N HIS A 662 -21.91 -25.48 30.37
CA HIS A 662 -21.64 -24.05 30.22
C HIS A 662 -22.45 -23.54 29.02
N ILE A 663 -23.38 -22.61 29.26
CA ILE A 663 -24.30 -22.14 28.21
C ILE A 663 -23.68 -20.92 27.53
N THR A 664 -23.19 -21.12 26.31
CA THR A 664 -22.51 -20.09 25.51
C THR A 664 -23.07 -20.06 24.08
N GLY A 665 -22.22 -20.11 23.05
CA GLY A 665 -22.65 -20.22 21.65
C GLY A 665 -23.44 -21.52 21.45
N GLY A 666 -24.52 -21.45 20.67
CA GLY A 666 -25.43 -22.58 20.48
C GLY A 666 -26.44 -22.78 21.63
N GLY A 667 -26.40 -21.92 22.66
CA GLY A 667 -27.45 -21.81 23.68
C GLY A 667 -27.78 -23.13 24.38
N PHE A 668 -29.05 -23.36 24.68
CA PHE A 668 -29.51 -24.58 25.36
C PHE A 668 -29.42 -25.78 24.44
N GLU A 669 -29.86 -25.62 23.18
CA GLU A 669 -30.00 -26.70 22.21
C GLU A 669 -28.67 -27.38 21.85
N GLU A 670 -27.54 -26.66 21.89
CA GLU A 670 -26.24 -27.25 21.54
C GLU A 670 -25.36 -27.55 22.75
N ASN A 671 -25.52 -26.86 23.88
CA ASN A 671 -24.62 -27.03 25.04
C ASN A 671 -25.09 -28.12 26.01
N ILE A 672 -26.39 -28.20 26.34
CA ILE A 672 -26.92 -29.23 27.25
C ILE A 672 -26.70 -30.64 26.68
N PRO A 673 -26.93 -30.92 25.39
CA PRO A 673 -26.68 -32.24 24.81
C PRO A 673 -25.24 -32.76 24.94
N ARG A 674 -24.23 -31.87 25.05
CA ARG A 674 -22.82 -32.25 25.14
C ARG A 674 -22.49 -33.02 26.42
N VAL A 675 -23.25 -32.80 27.49
CA VAL A 675 -23.04 -33.46 28.79
C VAL A 675 -23.86 -34.75 28.94
N LEU A 676 -24.86 -34.98 28.08
CA LEU A 676 -25.78 -36.12 28.20
C LEU A 676 -25.19 -37.42 27.64
N PRO A 677 -25.36 -38.58 28.31
CA PRO A 677 -24.97 -39.87 27.75
C PRO A 677 -25.93 -40.32 26.63
N PRO A 678 -25.55 -41.32 25.82
CA PRO A 678 -26.47 -41.92 24.85
C PRO A 678 -27.77 -42.39 25.49
N GLY A 679 -28.90 -42.16 24.81
CA GLY A 679 -30.23 -42.51 25.31
C GLY A 679 -30.91 -41.43 26.14
N CYS A 680 -30.18 -40.36 26.55
CA CYS A 680 -30.74 -39.23 27.29
C CYS A 680 -30.98 -38.00 26.40
N SER A 681 -32.05 -37.28 26.68
CA SER A 681 -32.39 -35.94 26.19
C SER A 681 -32.63 -35.01 27.38
N ALA A 682 -32.90 -33.74 27.13
CA ALA A 682 -33.24 -32.75 28.15
C ALA A 682 -34.61 -32.13 27.85
N LYS A 683 -35.41 -31.94 28.89
CA LYS A 683 -36.61 -31.10 28.84
C LYS A 683 -36.38 -29.88 29.72
N VAL A 684 -36.53 -28.70 29.16
CA VAL A 684 -36.35 -27.41 29.85
C VAL A 684 -37.72 -26.76 30.00
N ASP A 685 -38.13 -26.49 31.24
CA ASP A 685 -39.40 -25.86 31.55
C ASP A 685 -39.25 -24.34 31.51
N LEU A 686 -39.78 -23.69 30.47
CA LEU A 686 -39.66 -22.24 30.30
C LEU A 686 -40.44 -21.50 31.40
N GLY A 687 -39.86 -20.41 31.91
CA GLY A 687 -40.44 -19.61 33.00
C GLY A 687 -40.15 -20.14 34.41
N SER A 688 -39.33 -21.17 34.55
CA SER A 688 -38.89 -21.72 35.84
C SER A 688 -37.81 -20.90 36.56
N TRP A 689 -37.22 -19.89 35.91
CA TRP A 689 -36.26 -18.94 36.47
C TRP A 689 -36.64 -17.48 36.13
N PRO A 690 -36.16 -16.48 36.88
CA PRO A 690 -36.39 -15.08 36.54
C PRO A 690 -35.59 -14.70 35.29
N MET A 691 -36.28 -14.13 34.29
CA MET A 691 -35.62 -13.63 33.09
C MET A 691 -34.88 -12.32 33.37
N ILE A 692 -33.64 -12.20 32.90
CA ILE A 692 -32.85 -10.97 33.08
C ILE A 692 -33.33 -9.92 32.05
N PRO A 693 -33.47 -8.64 32.43
CA PRO A 693 -34.11 -7.63 31.57
C PRO A 693 -33.55 -7.49 30.15
N ILE A 694 -32.23 -7.70 29.95
CA ILE A 694 -31.62 -7.64 28.61
C ILE A 694 -32.20 -8.68 27.64
N PHE A 695 -32.56 -9.88 28.11
CA PHE A 695 -33.16 -10.91 27.27
C PHE A 695 -34.62 -10.63 26.97
N GLU A 696 -35.34 -9.98 27.89
CA GLU A 696 -36.70 -9.51 27.64
C GLU A 696 -36.70 -8.44 26.54
N LEU A 697 -35.76 -7.50 26.61
CA LEU A 697 -35.59 -6.46 25.59
C LEU A 697 -35.16 -7.05 24.24
N ILE A 698 -34.22 -8.01 24.23
CA ILE A 698 -33.82 -8.71 23.00
C ILE A 698 -35.03 -9.40 22.36
N ARG A 699 -35.84 -10.10 23.16
CA ARG A 699 -37.04 -10.79 22.66
C ARG A 699 -38.05 -9.81 22.08
N ASP A 700 -38.32 -8.71 22.77
CA ASP A 700 -39.27 -7.67 22.33
C ASP A 700 -38.81 -6.97 21.04
N VAL A 701 -37.55 -6.53 20.99
CA VAL A 701 -37.01 -5.75 19.87
C VAL A 701 -36.72 -6.61 18.64
N SER A 702 -36.25 -7.85 18.80
CA SER A 702 -35.85 -8.68 17.67
C SER A 702 -37.03 -9.34 16.95
N GLY A 703 -38.14 -9.60 17.65
CA GLY A 703 -39.27 -10.36 17.12
C GLY A 703 -38.93 -11.80 16.71
N LEU A 704 -37.77 -12.33 17.13
CA LEU A 704 -37.33 -13.68 16.80
C LEU A 704 -38.14 -14.72 17.58
N PRO A 705 -38.39 -15.91 17.00
CA PRO A 705 -39.02 -17.01 17.72
C PRO A 705 -38.16 -17.42 18.94
N ASP A 706 -38.81 -17.78 20.05
CA ASP A 706 -38.11 -18.20 21.28
C ASP A 706 -37.05 -19.27 21.00
N ARG A 707 -37.37 -20.26 20.17
CA ARG A 707 -36.42 -21.31 19.78
C ARG A 707 -35.09 -20.77 19.24
N GLU A 708 -35.14 -19.72 18.42
CA GLU A 708 -33.93 -19.10 17.87
C GLU A 708 -33.15 -18.33 18.95
N LEU A 709 -33.85 -17.69 19.88
CA LEU A 709 -33.23 -17.01 21.03
C LEU A 709 -32.54 -18.01 21.95
N TYR A 710 -33.20 -19.13 22.30
CA TYR A 710 -32.64 -20.20 23.14
C TYR A 710 -31.54 -21.01 22.47
N ARG A 711 -31.47 -20.99 21.14
CA ARG A 711 -30.34 -21.54 20.37
C ARG A 711 -29.16 -20.57 20.28
N THR A 712 -29.40 -19.26 20.37
CA THR A 712 -28.33 -18.27 20.18
C THR A 712 -27.73 -17.81 21.51
N PHE A 713 -28.58 -17.64 22.52
CA PHE A 713 -28.24 -16.99 23.77
C PHE A 713 -28.41 -17.92 24.97
N ASN A 714 -27.82 -17.49 26.08
CA ASN A 714 -27.93 -18.15 27.37
C ASN A 714 -29.24 -17.84 28.11
N MET A 715 -30.07 -16.91 27.61
CA MET A 715 -31.43 -16.61 28.11
C MET A 715 -31.54 -16.52 29.64
N GLY A 716 -30.51 -15.94 30.28
CA GLY A 716 -30.42 -15.74 31.72
C GLY A 716 -29.71 -16.85 32.49
N ILE A 717 -29.57 -18.07 31.95
CA ILE A 717 -28.88 -19.19 32.59
C ILE A 717 -27.50 -19.38 31.98
N GLY A 718 -26.44 -19.16 32.73
CA GLY A 718 -25.09 -19.33 32.20
C GLY A 718 -24.46 -20.69 32.49
N MET A 719 -24.94 -21.42 33.50
CA MET A 719 -24.47 -22.76 33.84
C MET A 719 -25.63 -23.66 34.23
N VAL A 720 -25.67 -24.88 33.72
CA VAL A 720 -26.64 -25.91 34.07
C VAL A 720 -25.93 -27.05 34.81
N ILE A 721 -26.49 -27.47 35.93
CA ILE A 721 -26.00 -28.54 36.80
C ILE A 721 -26.97 -29.71 36.71
N ILE A 722 -26.46 -30.92 36.45
CA ILE A 722 -27.25 -32.15 36.48
C ILE A 722 -27.00 -32.85 37.81
N VAL A 723 -28.07 -33.11 38.57
CA VAL A 723 -28.03 -33.77 39.88
C VAL A 723 -29.15 -34.79 40.03
N LYS A 724 -28.99 -35.76 40.93
CA LYS A 724 -30.10 -36.63 41.31
C LYS A 724 -31.15 -35.84 42.09
N PRO A 725 -32.43 -36.21 42.01
CA PRO A 725 -33.48 -35.59 42.83
C PRO A 725 -33.19 -35.63 44.34
N SER A 726 -32.57 -36.70 44.84
CA SER A 726 -32.20 -36.84 46.26
C SER A 726 -31.14 -35.86 46.73
N ASP A 727 -30.32 -35.35 45.81
CA ASP A 727 -29.12 -34.57 46.12
C ASP A 727 -29.39 -33.05 45.97
N LEU A 728 -30.60 -32.66 45.56
CA LEU A 728 -30.99 -31.26 45.33
C LEU A 728 -30.84 -30.40 46.59
N GLU A 729 -31.28 -30.89 47.75
CA GLU A 729 -31.17 -30.14 49.00
C GLU A 729 -29.72 -30.00 49.48
N GLU A 730 -28.89 -31.02 49.23
CA GLU A 730 -27.46 -30.93 49.50
C GLU A 730 -26.80 -29.89 48.60
N LEU A 731 -27.12 -29.89 47.29
CA LEU A 731 -26.65 -28.87 46.35
C LEU A 731 -27.05 -27.45 46.80
N ARG A 732 -28.32 -27.26 47.19
CA ARG A 732 -28.83 -25.98 47.72
C ARG A 732 -28.05 -25.49 48.94
N SER A 733 -27.63 -26.41 49.82
CA SER A 733 -26.83 -26.05 50.99
C SER A 733 -25.38 -25.64 50.67
N GLN A 734 -24.90 -25.99 49.47
CA GLN A 734 -23.51 -25.78 49.03
C GLN A 734 -23.34 -24.55 48.13
N ILE A 735 -24.43 -23.99 47.61
CA ILE A 735 -24.44 -22.79 46.77
C ILE A 735 -25.07 -21.64 47.54
N GLU A 736 -24.32 -20.54 47.73
CA GLU A 736 -24.73 -19.40 48.57
C GLU A 736 -25.69 -18.42 47.85
N GLU A 737 -26.19 -18.79 46.68
CA GLU A 737 -27.11 -18.00 45.86
C GLU A 737 -28.32 -18.81 45.40
N PRO A 738 -29.40 -18.14 44.98
CA PRO A 738 -30.58 -18.83 44.49
C PRO A 738 -30.26 -19.68 43.26
N ILE A 739 -30.83 -20.88 43.21
CA ILE A 739 -30.74 -21.83 42.11
C ILE A 739 -32.14 -22.30 41.72
N TRP A 740 -32.36 -22.57 40.45
CA TRP A 740 -33.68 -22.95 39.92
C TRP A 740 -33.63 -24.33 39.30
N VAL A 741 -34.60 -25.17 39.61
CA VAL A 741 -34.81 -26.40 38.84
C VAL A 741 -35.43 -25.96 37.52
N ILE A 742 -34.68 -26.11 36.43
CA ILE A 742 -35.07 -25.61 35.10
C ILE A 742 -35.63 -26.71 34.20
N GLY A 743 -35.68 -27.94 34.71
CA GLY A 743 -36.20 -29.10 33.98
C GLY A 743 -35.52 -30.39 34.43
N GLU A 744 -35.55 -31.39 33.56
CA GLU A 744 -35.07 -32.74 33.86
C GLU A 744 -34.45 -33.44 32.63
N VAL A 745 -33.64 -34.45 32.91
CA VAL A 745 -33.11 -35.37 31.91
C VAL A 745 -34.20 -36.38 31.55
N THR A 746 -34.54 -36.47 30.27
CA THR A 746 -35.56 -37.38 29.73
C THR A 746 -34.95 -38.46 28.86
N SER A 747 -35.75 -39.42 28.39
CA SER A 747 -35.32 -40.39 27.40
C SER A 747 -35.33 -39.77 26.00
N GLY A 748 -34.31 -40.05 25.20
CA GLY A 748 -34.20 -39.54 23.84
C GLY A 748 -32.81 -39.65 23.24
N ASN A 749 -32.52 -38.82 22.23
CA ASN A 749 -31.28 -38.87 21.47
C ASN A 749 -30.50 -37.55 21.53
N ARG A 750 -30.23 -37.06 22.76
CA ARG A 750 -29.48 -35.83 23.02
C ARG A 750 -30.11 -34.60 22.37
N GLU A 751 -31.43 -34.52 22.46
CA GLU A 751 -32.22 -33.37 22.02
C GLU A 751 -32.67 -32.53 23.22
N VAL A 752 -33.00 -31.27 22.97
CA VAL A 752 -33.56 -30.36 23.98
C VAL A 752 -35.00 -30.04 23.59
N ASP A 753 -35.93 -30.36 24.47
CA ASP A 753 -37.33 -29.93 24.39
C ASP A 753 -37.53 -28.69 25.25
N LEU A 754 -38.06 -27.62 24.66
CA LEU A 754 -38.37 -26.35 25.34
C LEU A 754 -39.88 -26.34 25.61
N ALA A 755 -40.27 -26.61 26.86
CA ALA A 755 -41.64 -26.87 27.27
C ALA A 755 -42.32 -25.71 28.00
#